data_AF-A0A1S3AIH1-F1
#
_entry.id   AF-A0A1S3AIH1-F1
#
_cell.length_a   1.000
_cell.length_b   1.000
_cell.length_c   1.000
_cell.angle_alpha   90.00
_cell.angle_beta   90.00
_cell.angle_gamma   90.00
#
_symmetry.space_group_name_H-M   'P 1'
#
loop_
_entity.id
_entity.type
_entity.pdbx_description
1 polymer ?
#
loop_
_entity_poly.entity_id
_entity_poly.type
_entity_poly.pdbx_seq_one_letter_code
_entity_poly.pdbx_strand_id
1 'polypeptide(L)'
;MSGPVISPTCINAATSETFTVLQQRMRIVEEQTSSLRDDLIMFDFSGERGSLQTPKCLQEPMSQNMITPVENHVTCTGKTEILWKNCEFLVNRMCHLENLIQSLKMNIFHLQTEKDLSPQKTALLRERLNVIQEEHSKDMKLLHLEVMNLRQQLRNAKEEGDRDQDEVQRLTATLEIASETKKNAAIMEEELKTTKRKMNLKIQELRRQLSQEKHLRESLEKSGSAMLLKIQEMESTVEAERKQVHILQQNCIALHSSIQTTQELLTEEQHQKGRLETAASQLKSDLISRDDLISKLVEEKKNMQVSFDKEHEKNAYLKSEITDLHEASEKTQALNNQLARKCSELNSMLQTVSVENARIIADHQAMLQVEQKMITQTFQEQNLLLDAAHASITNELQAVQTEKARLQAHLNQQLLELSQWTQKAEDTERRAAAQKELLETAIARLQGELEAAARERKSLIEERERLQEEVDRTEKERAEERCSLEKELAKCKVDADTLTHSLQAVEKRNKHLEGQLASLELQQDASDYHGIARQQVEKALVQVTESKNKLAYENGQLQIQVKQLEEQLHSFTEISSQNDHLHKLNKALEGRYSQVKYILEKNEEELSRLVKCRDAALKESQKLRGDMEAMEDRENKKVGNFQRQLAEAKEDNCKVTVMLENVLASHSKMQGALEKVQIELGRRDSEIAGLKKERALNQQRVQKLEAEVDQWQARMLVVDAQHSSEMEPLQTALEVAREDGRKLAMSLEQALQTNSHLQTKLDRIQEKLENKEAERQSLEALRERMAEESKVEAELHAERIEALRKQFQTERETAKKAAQREVSELKKALDEANTRSVEVSRTNRELRQKLTEQEKTLSSNKEKIKNQKAQIKLHLSTKSNSVQNIERMKVELEETVRHLRRCKEATENKLKEASVESEQITANLEEAHRWFKCRFDGLQLELSKNRLQRLPREDRWQEEDQDKNHDVVTTQSALQRWESKQNLRLYPKKCPSNLDRK
;
A
#
# COMPACT_ATOMS: atom_id res chain seq x y z
N MET A 1 54.00 58.13 -83.41
CA MET A 1 54.89 59.24 -83.77
C MET A 1 55.71 58.82 -84.99
N SER A 2 56.10 59.76 -85.84
CA SER A 2 56.50 59.47 -87.24
C SER A 2 57.82 60.15 -87.62
N GLY A 3 58.62 59.52 -88.49
CA GLY A 3 59.82 60.12 -89.07
C GLY A 3 60.68 59.12 -89.85
N PRO A 4 60.73 59.16 -91.20
CA PRO A 4 61.60 58.33 -92.02
C PRO A 4 62.92 59.04 -92.37
N VAL A 5 63.98 58.28 -92.69
CA VAL A 5 65.28 58.79 -93.16
C VAL A 5 65.68 58.08 -94.46
N ILE A 6 66.39 58.80 -95.35
CA ILE A 6 66.57 58.49 -96.77
C ILE A 6 67.99 57.95 -97.05
N SER A 7 68.13 57.00 -97.98
CA SER A 7 69.41 56.50 -98.47
C SER A 7 69.95 57.31 -99.67
N PRO A 8 71.24 57.67 -99.73
CA PRO A 8 71.82 58.40 -100.86
C PRO A 8 72.38 57.48 -101.96
N THR A 9 72.36 57.94 -103.22
CA THR A 9 72.98 57.27 -104.38
C THR A 9 73.49 58.30 -105.40
N CYS A 10 74.78 58.25 -105.73
CA CYS A 10 75.44 58.81 -106.94
C CYS A 10 76.88 58.24 -106.95
N ILE A 11 77.34 57.47 -107.94
CA ILE A 11 77.60 57.75 -109.37
C ILE A 11 78.96 58.45 -109.61
N ASN A 12 79.79 57.80 -110.43
CA ASN A 12 81.02 58.30 -111.03
C ASN A 12 80.91 57.93 -112.54
N ALA A 13 80.57 58.88 -113.42
CA ALA A 13 79.95 58.56 -114.73
C ALA A 13 80.91 58.45 -115.95
N ALA A 14 82.16 58.89 -115.83
CA ALA A 14 83.03 59.19 -116.97
C ALA A 14 83.52 57.98 -117.81
N THR A 15 83.43 56.75 -117.31
CA THR A 15 84.06 55.58 -117.96
C THR A 15 83.23 54.91 -119.06
N SER A 16 81.93 55.23 -119.16
CA SER A 16 81.00 54.49 -120.04
C SER A 16 81.17 54.81 -121.53
N GLU A 17 81.39 56.08 -121.88
CA GLU A 17 81.42 56.51 -123.29
C GLU A 17 82.66 55.99 -124.03
N THR A 18 83.84 56.10 -123.40
CA THR A 18 85.13 55.63 -123.95
C THR A 18 85.09 54.17 -124.40
N PHE A 19 84.37 53.31 -123.67
CA PHE A 19 84.24 51.90 -123.99
C PHE A 19 83.47 51.65 -125.31
N THR A 20 82.40 52.43 -125.56
CA THR A 20 81.57 52.27 -126.77
C THR A 20 82.31 52.64 -128.06
N VAL A 21 83.13 53.71 -128.03
CA VAL A 21 83.94 54.14 -129.18
C VAL A 21 85.01 53.09 -129.54
N LEU A 22 85.57 52.43 -128.52
CA LEU A 22 86.57 51.37 -128.68
C LEU A 22 85.94 50.12 -129.34
N GLN A 23 84.74 49.72 -128.90
CA GLN A 23 83.96 48.63 -129.48
C GLN A 23 83.53 48.91 -130.94
N GLN A 24 83.21 50.17 -131.28
CA GLN A 24 82.85 50.57 -132.64
C GLN A 24 84.02 50.37 -133.62
N ARG A 25 85.24 50.77 -133.23
CA ARG A 25 86.45 50.62 -134.06
C ARG A 25 86.85 49.16 -134.28
N MET A 26 86.65 48.31 -133.28
CA MET A 26 87.01 46.89 -133.35
C MET A 26 86.21 46.15 -134.45
N ARG A 27 84.90 46.40 -134.56
CA ARG A 27 84.06 45.82 -135.63
C ARG A 27 84.51 46.19 -137.04
N ILE A 28 84.99 47.42 -137.26
CA ILE A 28 85.47 47.86 -138.58
C ILE A 28 86.70 47.05 -139.01
N VAL A 29 87.59 46.71 -138.06
CA VAL A 29 88.76 45.85 -138.32
C VAL A 29 88.33 44.42 -138.66
N GLU A 30 87.37 43.86 -137.91
CA GLU A 30 86.84 42.51 -138.14
C GLU A 30 86.20 42.36 -139.54
N GLU A 31 85.39 43.35 -139.96
CA GLU A 31 84.71 43.37 -141.25
C GLU A 31 85.70 43.54 -142.43
N GLN A 32 86.63 44.50 -142.33
CA GLN A 32 87.70 44.70 -143.32
C GLN A 32 88.61 43.45 -143.47
N THR A 33 88.95 42.79 -142.36
CA THR A 33 89.77 41.57 -142.36
C THR A 33 89.03 40.38 -142.96
N SER A 34 87.71 40.29 -142.73
CA SER A 34 86.87 39.22 -143.31
C SER A 34 86.76 39.37 -144.83
N SER A 35 86.45 40.58 -145.31
CA SER A 35 86.36 40.87 -146.75
C SER A 35 87.69 40.63 -147.48
N LEU A 36 88.85 40.90 -146.84
CA LEU A 36 90.16 40.60 -147.43
C LEU A 36 90.42 39.08 -147.59
N ARG A 37 89.85 38.25 -146.71
CA ARG A 37 89.93 36.78 -146.81
C ARG A 37 89.14 36.27 -148.00
N ASP A 38 87.95 36.80 -148.22
CA ASP A 38 87.07 36.37 -149.32
C ASP A 38 87.65 36.74 -150.69
N ASP A 39 88.28 37.92 -150.80
CA ASP A 39 89.05 38.30 -152.00
C ASP A 39 90.24 37.38 -152.26
N LEU A 40 90.96 36.93 -151.22
CA LEU A 40 92.06 35.97 -151.34
C LEU A 40 91.60 34.58 -151.79
N ILE A 41 90.45 34.11 -151.30
CA ILE A 41 89.86 32.80 -151.69
C ILE A 41 89.50 32.74 -153.18
N MET A 42 89.26 33.89 -153.82
CA MET A 42 88.89 33.98 -155.24
C MET A 42 90.06 33.79 -156.24
N PHE A 43 91.32 33.75 -155.79
CA PHE A 43 92.48 33.82 -156.71
C PHE A 43 93.31 32.55 -156.90
N ASP A 44 93.16 31.49 -156.08
CA ASP A 44 93.96 30.26 -156.19
C ASP A 44 93.16 29.02 -156.65
N PHE A 45 93.66 28.34 -157.69
CA PHE A 45 92.99 27.19 -158.34
C PHE A 45 93.51 25.82 -157.84
N SER A 46 93.00 25.35 -156.70
CA SER A 46 92.96 23.93 -156.32
C SER A 46 91.92 23.73 -155.19
N GLY A 47 91.35 22.55 -154.91
CA GLY A 47 91.49 21.24 -155.55
C GLY A 47 90.75 20.17 -154.73
N GLU A 48 89.46 19.96 -155.01
CA GLU A 48 88.58 18.91 -154.46
C GLU A 48 88.32 18.81 -152.92
N ARG A 49 87.11 19.26 -152.54
CA ARG A 49 86.03 18.38 -152.01
C ARG A 49 86.23 17.64 -150.65
N GLY A 50 85.84 18.32 -149.57
CA GLY A 50 84.67 17.90 -148.75
C GLY A 50 84.81 16.87 -147.61
N SER A 51 84.38 17.28 -146.41
CA SER A 51 83.98 16.49 -145.21
C SER A 51 85.00 15.50 -144.61
N LEU A 52 85.58 15.76 -143.43
CA LEU A 52 84.97 15.66 -142.08
C LEU A 52 84.62 14.24 -141.59
N GLN A 53 85.61 13.51 -141.05
CA GLN A 53 85.63 13.17 -139.61
C GLN A 53 87.00 12.64 -139.11
N THR A 54 87.27 12.93 -137.83
CA THR A 54 88.31 12.44 -136.89
C THR A 54 89.13 11.17 -137.25
N PRO A 55 90.43 11.12 -136.89
CA PRO A 55 90.77 10.51 -135.59
C PRO A 55 91.88 11.23 -134.77
N LYS A 56 92.06 10.78 -133.51
CA LYS A 56 93.15 11.16 -132.59
C LYS A 56 94.37 10.24 -132.79
N CYS A 57 95.61 10.70 -132.50
CA CYS A 57 96.35 10.41 -131.25
C CYS A 57 97.88 10.72 -131.36
N LEU A 58 98.57 10.61 -130.22
CA LEU A 58 100.02 10.43 -130.00
C LEU A 58 101.03 11.61 -130.10
N GLN A 59 101.66 11.85 -128.93
CA GLN A 59 103.09 12.11 -128.63
C GLN A 59 103.90 13.25 -129.29
N GLU A 60 104.63 13.95 -128.42
CA GLU A 60 105.84 14.74 -128.71
C GLU A 60 107.00 13.83 -129.16
N PRO A 61 108.00 14.35 -129.92
CA PRO A 61 109.20 14.89 -129.27
C PRO A 61 109.86 16.09 -130.01
N MET A 62 111.06 16.49 -129.56
CA MET A 62 111.76 17.72 -129.98
C MET A 62 112.63 17.61 -131.25
N SER A 63 112.68 18.74 -131.99
CA SER A 63 113.88 19.41 -132.55
C SER A 63 114.75 18.81 -133.70
N GLN A 64 115.17 19.76 -134.57
CA GLN A 64 116.37 19.78 -135.45
C GLN A 64 116.47 18.85 -136.68
N ASN A 65 116.31 19.45 -137.88
CA ASN A 65 117.32 19.63 -138.96
C ASN A 65 116.60 20.29 -140.17
N MET A 66 117.06 21.31 -140.93
CA MET A 66 118.37 21.86 -141.37
C MET A 66 118.73 21.45 -142.82
N ILE A 67 119.33 22.41 -143.58
CA ILE A 67 119.94 22.33 -144.93
C ILE A 67 119.02 22.73 -146.12
N THR A 68 119.67 23.31 -147.16
CA THR A 68 119.16 23.99 -148.37
C THR A 68 119.58 23.23 -149.67
N PRO A 69 119.85 23.87 -150.83
CA PRO A 69 118.94 24.38 -151.89
C PRO A 69 119.09 23.59 -153.24
N VAL A 70 118.61 24.12 -154.39
CA VAL A 70 119.30 24.19 -155.74
C VAL A 70 118.35 24.27 -156.99
N GLU A 71 118.68 25.19 -157.91
CA GLU A 71 118.47 25.34 -159.38
C GLU A 71 117.11 25.24 -160.15
N ASN A 72 116.74 26.37 -160.78
CA ASN A 72 116.65 26.64 -162.24
C ASN A 72 116.28 25.53 -163.25
N HIS A 73 115.18 25.72 -164.04
CA HIS A 73 115.25 26.28 -165.42
C HIS A 73 113.89 26.31 -166.17
N VAL A 74 113.68 27.38 -166.98
CA VAL A 74 113.17 27.38 -168.38
C VAL A 74 112.34 26.14 -168.80
N THR A 75 111.04 26.20 -169.16
CA THR A 75 110.13 27.32 -169.59
C THR A 75 108.63 26.92 -169.33
N CYS A 76 107.51 27.45 -169.88
CA CYS A 76 107.23 28.22 -171.11
C CYS A 76 105.89 29.02 -171.08
N THR A 77 105.62 29.74 -172.19
CA THR A 77 104.34 30.36 -172.64
C THR A 77 103.23 30.70 -171.62
N GLY A 78 103.37 31.86 -170.98
CA GLY A 78 102.45 32.99 -171.25
C GLY A 78 101.18 33.17 -170.41
N LYS A 79 101.27 34.00 -169.36
CA LYS A 79 100.22 34.95 -168.85
C LYS A 79 100.70 35.72 -167.60
N THR A 80 101.65 36.64 -167.75
CA THR A 80 102.33 37.29 -166.60
C THR A 80 101.67 38.61 -166.15
N GLU A 81 100.91 39.27 -167.02
CA GLU A 81 100.55 40.70 -166.87
C GLU A 81 99.33 40.97 -165.96
N ILE A 82 98.52 39.95 -165.66
CA ILE A 82 97.31 40.07 -164.82
C ILE A 82 97.63 39.95 -163.33
N LEU A 83 98.56 39.05 -162.95
CA LEU A 83 98.87 38.75 -161.55
C LEU A 83 99.41 39.96 -160.78
N TRP A 84 100.22 40.81 -161.42
CA TRP A 84 100.92 41.90 -160.73
C TRP A 84 99.98 42.95 -160.12
N LYS A 85 98.89 43.30 -160.83
CA LYS A 85 97.87 44.24 -160.34
C LYS A 85 97.11 43.71 -159.12
N ASN A 86 96.90 42.40 -159.05
CA ASN A 86 96.19 41.79 -157.93
C ASN A 86 97.03 41.86 -156.64
N CYS A 87 98.35 41.62 -156.75
CA CYS A 87 99.28 41.75 -155.62
C CYS A 87 99.37 43.19 -155.10
N GLU A 88 99.44 44.19 -156.00
CA GLU A 88 99.54 45.60 -155.64
C GLU A 88 98.30 46.11 -154.86
N PHE A 89 97.10 45.67 -155.25
CA PHE A 89 95.86 45.99 -154.53
C PHE A 89 95.84 45.37 -153.11
N LEU A 90 96.30 44.13 -152.98
CA LEU A 90 96.28 43.36 -151.72
C LEU A 90 97.20 43.97 -150.66
N VAL A 91 98.42 44.36 -151.03
CA VAL A 91 99.39 44.99 -150.11
C VAL A 91 98.88 46.32 -149.56
N ASN A 92 98.34 47.19 -150.42
CA ASN A 92 97.80 48.49 -150.00
C ASN A 92 96.67 48.34 -148.96
N ARG A 93 95.84 47.30 -149.07
CA ARG A 93 94.73 47.04 -148.14
C ARG A 93 95.20 46.46 -146.80
N MET A 94 96.26 45.64 -146.78
CA MET A 94 96.89 45.19 -145.53
C MET A 94 97.45 46.36 -144.72
N CYS A 95 98.15 47.32 -145.34
CA CYS A 95 98.72 48.47 -144.64
C CYS A 95 97.67 49.38 -143.99
N HIS A 96 96.42 49.40 -144.47
CA HIS A 96 95.34 50.13 -143.81
C HIS A 96 94.85 49.43 -142.53
N LEU A 97 94.70 48.11 -142.55
CA LEU A 97 94.30 47.30 -141.40
C LEU A 97 95.29 47.41 -140.23
N GLU A 98 96.59 47.37 -140.51
CA GLU A 98 97.64 47.43 -139.48
C GLU A 98 97.62 48.75 -138.68
N ASN A 99 97.36 49.87 -139.36
CA ASN A 99 97.21 51.19 -138.71
C ASN A 99 96.01 51.24 -137.73
N LEU A 100 94.90 50.60 -138.07
CA LEU A 100 93.71 50.54 -137.19
C LEU A 100 93.98 49.71 -135.92
N ILE A 101 94.68 48.57 -136.07
CA ILE A 101 95.06 47.69 -134.96
C ILE A 101 95.98 48.42 -133.98
N GLN A 102 96.97 49.16 -134.48
CA GLN A 102 97.91 49.89 -133.63
C GLN A 102 97.23 51.02 -132.81
N SER A 103 96.19 51.66 -133.37
CA SER A 103 95.38 52.65 -132.64
C SER A 103 94.60 52.05 -131.47
N LEU A 104 94.03 50.85 -131.62
CA LEU A 104 93.28 50.17 -130.55
C LEU A 104 94.19 49.82 -129.36
N LYS A 105 95.42 49.39 -129.65
CA LYS A 105 96.41 48.96 -128.65
C LYS A 105 96.78 50.07 -127.65
N MET A 106 96.92 51.31 -128.12
CA MET A 106 97.27 52.45 -127.27
C MET A 106 96.17 52.82 -126.26
N ASN A 107 94.89 52.76 -126.68
CA ASN A 107 93.77 53.12 -125.80
C ASN A 107 93.61 52.15 -124.63
N ILE A 108 93.89 50.86 -124.83
CA ILE A 108 93.80 49.83 -123.79
C ILE A 108 94.86 50.07 -122.70
N PHE A 109 96.09 50.46 -123.06
CA PHE A 109 97.13 50.79 -122.08
C PHE A 109 96.77 51.99 -121.19
N HIS A 110 96.07 53.00 -121.75
CA HIS A 110 95.65 54.17 -120.97
C HIS A 110 94.65 53.80 -119.87
N LEU A 111 93.61 53.02 -120.20
CA LEU A 111 92.60 52.56 -119.24
C LEU A 111 93.19 51.65 -118.14
N GLN A 112 94.16 50.80 -118.50
CA GLN A 112 94.84 49.95 -117.52
C GLN A 112 95.62 50.80 -116.50
N THR A 113 96.26 51.88 -116.94
CA THR A 113 97.06 52.77 -116.09
C THR A 113 96.20 53.56 -115.09
N GLU A 114 95.01 54.00 -115.52
CA GLU A 114 94.08 54.78 -114.70
C GLU A 114 93.53 53.99 -113.50
N LYS A 115 93.33 52.68 -113.67
CA LYS A 115 92.87 51.75 -112.63
C LYS A 115 93.86 51.62 -111.47
N ASP A 116 95.15 51.54 -111.77
CA ASP A 116 96.18 51.15 -110.79
C ASP A 116 96.68 52.33 -109.92
N LEU A 117 96.21 53.56 -110.20
CA LEU A 117 96.67 54.80 -109.55
C LEU A 117 95.77 55.34 -108.40
N SER A 118 94.72 54.64 -107.96
CA SER A 118 93.78 55.15 -106.93
C SER A 118 93.51 54.22 -105.72
N PRO A 119 94.44 54.09 -104.75
CA PRO A 119 94.23 53.23 -103.57
C PRO A 119 93.29 53.82 -102.50
N GLN A 120 93.35 55.14 -102.26
CA GLN A 120 92.73 55.78 -101.08
C GLN A 120 91.19 55.68 -101.05
N LYS A 121 90.53 55.79 -102.22
CA LYS A 121 89.05 55.76 -102.31
C LYS A 121 88.44 54.43 -101.85
N THR A 122 89.24 53.36 -101.85
CA THR A 122 88.86 52.00 -101.42
C THR A 122 88.92 51.80 -99.91
N ALA A 123 89.69 52.61 -99.18
CA ALA A 123 89.83 52.50 -97.71
C ALA A 123 88.60 53.08 -96.98
N LEU A 124 88.21 54.32 -97.30
CA LEU A 124 87.09 55.03 -96.68
C LEU A 124 85.75 54.27 -96.75
N LEU A 125 85.49 53.59 -97.88
CA LEU A 125 84.28 52.78 -98.05
C LEU A 125 84.25 51.55 -97.13
N ARG A 126 85.41 50.98 -96.80
CA ARG A 126 85.53 49.81 -95.91
C ARG A 126 85.31 50.18 -94.45
N GLU A 127 85.87 51.31 -94.02
CA GLU A 127 85.71 51.79 -92.64
C GLU A 127 84.26 52.22 -92.35
N ARG A 128 83.61 52.89 -93.32
CA ARG A 128 82.17 53.23 -93.21
C ARG A 128 81.24 52.00 -93.16
N LEU A 129 81.63 50.89 -93.79
CA LEU A 129 80.89 49.63 -93.72
C LEU A 129 81.00 48.99 -92.32
N ASN A 130 82.18 49.03 -91.70
CA ASN A 130 82.40 48.47 -90.37
C ASN A 130 81.54 49.17 -89.30
N VAL A 131 81.40 50.51 -89.34
CA VAL A 131 80.56 51.28 -88.41
C VAL A 131 79.10 50.81 -88.49
N ILE A 132 78.55 50.68 -89.70
CA ILE A 132 77.17 50.22 -89.94
C ILE A 132 76.97 48.79 -89.43
N GLN A 133 77.97 47.90 -89.61
CA GLN A 133 77.91 46.54 -89.05
C GLN A 133 77.96 46.54 -87.52
N GLU A 134 78.73 47.43 -86.90
CA GLU A 134 78.76 47.58 -85.44
C GLU A 134 77.44 48.08 -84.86
N GLU A 135 76.85 49.12 -85.46
CA GLU A 135 75.54 49.68 -85.06
C GLU A 135 74.44 48.62 -85.18
N HIS A 136 74.33 47.95 -86.33
CA HIS A 136 73.40 46.83 -86.52
C HIS A 136 73.64 45.69 -85.50
N SER A 137 74.89 45.46 -85.07
CA SER A 137 75.21 44.46 -84.02
C SER A 137 74.79 44.89 -82.61
N LYS A 138 74.63 46.19 -82.36
CA LYS A 138 74.18 46.77 -81.08
C LYS A 138 72.64 46.75 -81.03
N ASP A 139 72.00 47.20 -82.10
CA ASP A 139 70.54 47.19 -82.25
C ASP A 139 69.97 45.77 -82.16
N MET A 140 70.59 44.80 -82.86
CA MET A 140 70.16 43.40 -82.77
C MET A 140 70.28 42.79 -81.37
N LYS A 141 71.20 43.27 -80.52
CA LYS A 141 71.31 42.84 -79.11
C LYS A 141 70.24 43.50 -78.24
N LEU A 142 69.97 44.78 -78.46
CA LEU A 142 68.88 45.51 -77.81
C LEU A 142 67.52 44.89 -78.11
N LEU A 143 67.24 44.62 -79.39
CA LEU A 143 66.01 43.97 -79.83
C LEU A 143 65.86 42.56 -79.23
N HIS A 144 66.96 41.80 -79.11
CA HIS A 144 66.94 40.48 -78.47
C HIS A 144 66.65 40.57 -76.96
N LEU A 145 67.23 41.54 -76.26
CA LEU A 145 66.98 41.78 -74.84
C LEU A 145 65.54 42.22 -74.58
N GLU A 146 64.98 43.09 -75.42
CA GLU A 146 63.58 43.52 -75.32
C GLU A 146 62.61 42.37 -75.62
N VAL A 147 62.89 41.54 -76.62
CA VAL A 147 62.13 40.29 -76.87
C VAL A 147 62.23 39.33 -75.69
N MET A 148 63.37 39.22 -75.00
CA MET A 148 63.48 38.43 -73.77
C MET A 148 62.65 39.02 -72.62
N ASN A 149 62.65 40.34 -72.45
CA ASN A 149 61.88 41.04 -71.42
C ASN A 149 60.36 40.89 -71.64
N LEU A 150 59.88 41.16 -72.86
CA LEU A 150 58.47 40.97 -73.23
C LEU A 150 58.02 39.51 -73.06
N ARG A 151 58.89 38.54 -73.38
CA ARG A 151 58.62 37.10 -73.11
C ARG A 151 58.58 36.76 -71.62
N GLN A 152 59.32 37.47 -70.75
CA GLN A 152 59.21 37.29 -69.30
C GLN A 152 57.94 37.94 -68.76
N GLN A 153 57.58 39.15 -69.21
CA GLN A 153 56.33 39.81 -68.82
C GLN A 153 55.11 38.96 -69.23
N LEU A 154 55.12 38.36 -70.42
CA LEU A 154 54.07 37.44 -70.86
C LEU A 154 54.00 36.14 -70.03
N ARG A 155 55.14 35.63 -69.52
CA ARG A 155 55.16 34.51 -68.56
C ARG A 155 54.53 34.93 -67.24
N ASN A 156 55.01 36.01 -66.63
CA ASN A 156 54.51 36.52 -65.35
C ASN A 156 53.00 36.77 -65.42
N ALA A 157 52.50 37.44 -66.46
CA ALA A 157 51.08 37.72 -66.64
C ALA A 157 50.23 36.45 -66.85
N LYS A 158 50.79 35.40 -67.47
CA LYS A 158 50.11 34.10 -67.54
C LYS A 158 50.11 33.39 -66.19
N GLU A 159 51.23 33.38 -65.48
CA GLU A 159 51.37 32.80 -64.14
C GLU A 159 50.49 33.55 -63.11
N GLU A 160 50.17 34.82 -63.34
CA GLU A 160 49.17 35.59 -62.61
C GLU A 160 47.74 35.17 -62.96
N GLY A 161 47.38 35.12 -64.26
CA GLY A 161 46.07 34.66 -64.69
C GLY A 161 45.76 33.21 -64.31
N ASP A 162 46.75 32.31 -64.35
CA ASP A 162 46.62 30.93 -63.88
C ASP A 162 46.35 30.90 -62.35
N ARG A 163 47.04 31.74 -61.55
CA ARG A 163 46.80 31.88 -60.09
C ARG A 163 45.42 32.46 -59.76
N ASP A 164 44.99 33.50 -60.48
CA ASP A 164 43.66 34.11 -60.32
C ASP A 164 42.55 33.11 -60.70
N GLN A 165 42.76 32.31 -61.75
CA GLN A 165 41.79 31.28 -62.14
C GLN A 165 41.72 30.13 -61.11
N ASP A 166 42.83 29.78 -60.45
CA ASP A 166 42.80 28.87 -59.30
C ASP A 166 42.12 29.50 -58.07
N GLU A 167 42.29 30.79 -57.82
CA GLU A 167 41.59 31.54 -56.75
C GLU A 167 40.07 31.51 -56.97
N VAL A 168 39.62 31.81 -58.19
CA VAL A 168 38.19 31.74 -58.59
C VAL A 168 37.63 30.33 -58.42
N GLN A 169 38.38 29.28 -58.76
CA GLN A 169 37.97 27.89 -58.54
C GLN A 169 37.83 27.56 -57.03
N ARG A 170 38.81 27.95 -56.19
CA ARG A 170 38.74 27.74 -54.73
C ARG A 170 37.56 28.46 -54.11
N LEU A 171 37.29 29.71 -54.52
CA LEU A 171 36.16 30.50 -54.04
C LEU A 171 34.82 29.92 -54.52
N THR A 172 34.75 29.42 -55.77
CA THR A 172 33.55 28.75 -56.31
C THR A 172 33.21 27.49 -55.53
N ALA A 173 34.19 26.59 -55.31
CA ALA A 173 33.99 25.38 -54.50
C ALA A 173 33.59 25.71 -53.05
N THR A 174 34.18 26.75 -52.46
CA THR A 174 33.81 27.22 -51.12
C THR A 174 32.37 27.75 -51.07
N LEU A 175 31.93 28.47 -52.11
CA LEU A 175 30.56 28.97 -52.24
C LEU A 175 29.54 27.83 -52.45
N GLU A 176 29.88 26.82 -53.24
CA GLU A 176 29.06 25.61 -53.41
C GLU A 176 28.88 24.87 -52.08
N ILE A 177 29.97 24.62 -51.34
CA ILE A 177 29.94 24.02 -50.01
C ILE A 177 29.09 24.87 -49.03
N ALA A 178 29.24 26.20 -49.06
CA ALA A 178 28.44 27.12 -48.24
C ALA A 178 26.94 27.08 -48.62
N SER A 179 26.61 26.89 -49.90
CA SER A 179 25.24 26.79 -50.38
C SER A 179 24.57 25.47 -49.97
N GLU A 180 25.28 24.35 -50.09
CA GLU A 180 24.77 23.02 -49.78
C GLU A 180 24.68 22.80 -48.26
N THR A 181 25.62 23.32 -47.47
CA THR A 181 25.51 23.34 -45.99
C THR A 181 24.34 24.20 -45.52
N LYS A 182 24.09 25.38 -46.13
CA LYS A 182 22.90 26.20 -45.85
C LYS A 182 21.60 25.48 -46.19
N LYS A 183 21.55 24.74 -47.32
CA LYS A 183 20.42 23.90 -47.74
C LYS A 183 20.17 22.75 -46.75
N ASN A 184 21.22 22.05 -46.33
CA ASN A 184 21.12 20.99 -45.32
C ASN A 184 20.67 21.52 -43.94
N ALA A 185 21.12 22.71 -43.53
CA ALA A 185 20.63 23.37 -42.32
C ALA A 185 19.12 23.66 -42.38
N ALA A 186 18.61 24.15 -43.52
CA ALA A 186 17.17 24.39 -43.71
C ALA A 186 16.34 23.10 -43.70
N ILE A 187 16.87 22.00 -44.24
CA ILE A 187 16.23 20.66 -44.16
C ILE A 187 16.13 20.22 -42.69
N MET A 188 17.24 20.26 -41.94
CA MET A 188 17.24 19.92 -40.51
C MET A 188 16.28 20.81 -39.69
N GLU A 189 16.11 22.09 -40.06
CA GLU A 189 15.18 22.99 -39.38
C GLU A 189 13.71 22.57 -39.57
N GLU A 190 13.28 22.20 -40.79
CA GLU A 190 11.92 21.66 -40.99
C GLU A 190 11.74 20.25 -40.42
N GLU A 191 12.75 19.38 -40.47
CA GLU A 191 12.69 18.10 -39.76
C GLU A 191 12.46 18.31 -38.26
N LEU A 192 13.22 19.21 -37.62
CA LEU A 192 13.06 19.56 -36.20
C LEU A 192 11.70 20.22 -35.90
N LYS A 193 11.15 21.01 -36.83
CA LYS A 193 9.77 21.51 -36.72
C LYS A 193 8.75 20.37 -36.83
N THR A 194 8.94 19.37 -37.69
CA THR A 194 8.02 18.21 -37.77
C THR A 194 8.10 17.31 -36.54
N THR A 195 9.28 17.07 -35.97
CA THR A 195 9.40 16.30 -34.71
C THR A 195 8.78 17.06 -33.55
N LYS A 196 8.99 18.39 -33.44
CA LYS A 196 8.30 19.26 -32.47
C LYS A 196 6.77 19.23 -32.62
N ARG A 197 6.25 19.27 -33.86
CA ARG A 197 4.81 19.11 -34.15
C ARG A 197 4.29 17.74 -33.66
N LYS A 198 5.01 16.64 -33.96
CA LYS A 198 4.67 15.27 -33.51
C LYS A 198 4.70 15.12 -31.98
N MET A 199 5.72 15.65 -31.31
CA MET A 199 5.82 15.63 -29.84
C MET A 199 4.68 16.41 -29.18
N ASN A 200 4.34 17.59 -29.69
CA ASN A 200 3.22 18.39 -29.15
C ASN A 200 1.88 17.64 -29.25
N LEU A 201 1.61 16.96 -30.37
CA LEU A 201 0.42 16.11 -30.52
C LEU A 201 0.43 14.95 -29.51
N LYS A 202 1.58 14.29 -29.30
CA LYS A 202 1.70 13.22 -28.30
C LYS A 202 1.52 13.72 -26.87
N ILE A 203 1.98 14.93 -26.54
CA ILE A 203 1.77 15.58 -25.24
C ILE A 203 0.29 15.92 -25.03
N GLN A 204 -0.41 16.42 -26.06
CA GLN A 204 -1.86 16.66 -25.99
C GLN A 204 -2.64 15.36 -25.79
N GLU A 205 -2.28 14.29 -26.49
CA GLU A 205 -2.89 12.96 -26.34
C GLU A 205 -2.65 12.38 -24.93
N LEU A 206 -1.43 12.49 -24.38
CA LEU A 206 -1.15 12.05 -23.01
C LEU A 206 -1.93 12.86 -21.96
N ARG A 207 -2.12 14.17 -22.16
CA ARG A 207 -2.99 15.00 -21.31
C ARG A 207 -4.45 14.58 -21.39
N ARG A 208 -4.94 14.22 -22.59
CA ARG A 208 -6.29 13.70 -22.82
C ARG A 208 -6.50 12.37 -22.08
N GLN A 209 -5.55 11.44 -22.21
CA GLN A 209 -5.56 10.15 -21.51
C GLN A 209 -5.54 10.32 -19.99
N LEU A 210 -4.65 11.19 -19.45
CA LEU A 210 -4.58 11.48 -18.02
C LEU A 210 -5.89 12.07 -17.47
N SER A 211 -6.58 12.91 -18.25
CA SER A 211 -7.89 13.45 -17.88
C SER A 211 -8.99 12.38 -17.86
N GLN A 212 -8.94 11.38 -18.75
CA GLN A 212 -9.87 10.25 -18.75
C GLN A 212 -9.59 9.30 -17.58
N GLU A 213 -8.33 8.96 -17.32
CA GLU A 213 -7.91 8.15 -16.17
C GLU A 213 -8.33 8.81 -14.84
N LYS A 214 -8.17 10.14 -14.72
CA LYS A 214 -8.68 10.88 -13.56
C LYS A 214 -10.20 10.72 -13.38
N HIS A 215 -11.00 10.88 -14.44
CA HIS A 215 -12.45 10.70 -14.38
C HIS A 215 -12.84 9.26 -14.03
N LEU A 216 -12.14 8.27 -14.57
CA LEU A 216 -12.37 6.85 -14.25
C LEU A 216 -12.06 6.56 -12.77
N ARG A 217 -10.95 7.09 -12.23
CA ARG A 217 -10.62 6.99 -10.80
C ARG A 217 -11.68 7.65 -9.93
N GLU A 218 -12.09 8.89 -10.23
CA GLU A 218 -13.15 9.57 -9.47
C GLU A 218 -14.47 8.80 -9.51
N SER A 219 -14.78 8.09 -10.61
CA SER A 219 -15.97 7.24 -10.71
C SER A 219 -15.83 5.94 -9.92
N LEU A 220 -14.65 5.31 -9.93
CA LEU A 220 -14.35 4.10 -9.16
C LEU A 220 -14.30 4.40 -7.65
N GLU A 221 -13.74 5.54 -7.25
CA GLU A 221 -13.71 6.01 -5.87
C GLU A 221 -15.12 6.24 -5.33
N LYS A 222 -15.98 6.96 -6.07
CA LYS A 222 -17.41 7.13 -5.73
C LYS A 222 -18.14 5.79 -5.62
N SER A 223 -17.86 4.84 -6.53
CA SER A 223 -18.42 3.49 -6.46
C SER A 223 -17.90 2.68 -5.27
N GLY A 224 -16.64 2.86 -4.89
CA GLY A 224 -16.01 2.23 -3.73
C GLY A 224 -16.58 2.79 -2.42
N SER A 225 -16.73 4.11 -2.30
CA SER A 225 -17.40 4.74 -1.15
C SER A 225 -18.85 4.26 -1.00
N ALA A 226 -19.60 4.14 -2.09
CA ALA A 226 -20.96 3.61 -2.06
C ALA A 226 -21.00 2.12 -1.63
N MET A 227 -20.04 1.31 -2.08
CA MET A 227 -19.92 -0.08 -1.67
C MET A 227 -19.53 -0.23 -0.19
N LEU A 228 -18.58 0.58 0.29
CA LEU A 228 -18.19 0.61 1.71
C LEU A 228 -19.36 1.04 2.61
N LEU A 229 -20.13 2.05 2.22
CA LEU A 229 -21.33 2.46 2.93
C LEU A 229 -22.36 1.32 2.96
N LYS A 230 -22.54 0.58 1.86
CA LYS A 230 -23.43 -0.59 1.81
C LYS A 230 -22.94 -1.76 2.66
N ILE A 231 -21.63 -1.96 2.78
CA ILE A 231 -21.03 -2.93 3.71
C ILE A 231 -21.30 -2.49 5.15
N GLN A 232 -21.08 -1.23 5.49
CA GLN A 232 -21.35 -0.70 6.84
C GLN A 232 -22.83 -0.78 7.23
N GLU A 233 -23.76 -0.51 6.30
CA GLU A 233 -25.20 -0.78 6.50
C GLU A 233 -25.44 -2.27 6.81
N MET A 234 -24.87 -3.17 6.00
CA MET A 234 -25.03 -4.61 6.16
C MET A 234 -24.45 -5.11 7.50
N GLU A 235 -23.26 -4.65 7.89
CA GLU A 235 -22.66 -4.91 9.20
C GLU A 235 -23.57 -4.43 10.34
N SER A 236 -24.17 -3.25 10.22
CA SER A 236 -25.12 -2.76 11.23
C SER A 236 -26.37 -3.64 11.35
N THR A 237 -26.88 -4.19 10.23
CA THR A 237 -27.99 -5.14 10.27
C THR A 237 -27.58 -6.50 10.84
N VAL A 238 -26.41 -7.03 10.48
CA VAL A 238 -25.87 -8.27 11.04
C VAL A 238 -25.64 -8.15 12.55
N GLU A 239 -25.21 -6.99 13.02
CA GLU A 239 -25.01 -6.71 14.44
C GLU A 239 -26.33 -6.48 15.20
N ALA A 240 -27.38 -6.01 14.53
CA ALA A 240 -28.74 -6.01 15.08
C ALA A 240 -29.30 -7.44 15.19
N GLU A 241 -29.13 -8.27 14.16
CA GLU A 241 -29.55 -9.68 14.18
C GLU A 241 -28.79 -10.50 15.23
N ARG A 242 -27.47 -10.29 15.40
CA ARG A 242 -26.69 -10.90 16.49
C ARG A 242 -27.27 -10.57 17.87
N LYS A 243 -27.73 -9.33 18.08
CA LYS A 243 -28.38 -8.92 19.33
C LYS A 243 -29.74 -9.59 19.51
N GLN A 244 -30.55 -9.72 18.45
CA GLN A 244 -31.79 -10.51 18.49
C GLN A 244 -31.51 -11.98 18.83
N VAL A 245 -30.51 -12.61 18.20
CA VAL A 245 -30.09 -13.99 18.48
C VAL A 245 -29.62 -14.14 19.93
N HIS A 246 -28.88 -13.18 20.48
CA HIS A 246 -28.47 -13.23 21.88
C HIS A 246 -29.64 -13.10 22.86
N ILE A 247 -30.62 -12.23 22.57
CA ILE A 247 -31.87 -12.12 23.34
C ILE A 247 -32.66 -13.45 23.26
N LEU A 248 -32.74 -14.07 22.09
CA LEU A 248 -33.38 -15.38 21.92
C LEU A 248 -32.64 -16.49 22.70
N GLN A 249 -31.30 -16.48 22.72
CA GLN A 249 -30.50 -17.40 23.55
C GLN A 249 -30.78 -17.19 25.05
N GLN A 250 -30.81 -15.95 25.53
CA GLN A 250 -31.16 -15.65 26.93
C GLN A 250 -32.59 -16.13 27.27
N ASN A 251 -33.56 -15.89 26.37
CA ASN A 251 -34.93 -16.38 26.54
C ASN A 251 -35.01 -17.92 26.57
N CYS A 252 -34.25 -18.62 25.71
CA CYS A 252 -34.17 -20.08 25.74
C CYS A 252 -33.52 -20.60 27.04
N ILE A 253 -32.49 -19.94 27.56
CA ILE A 253 -31.87 -20.28 28.85
C ILE A 253 -32.86 -20.07 30.00
N ALA A 254 -33.54 -18.93 30.04
CA ALA A 254 -34.56 -18.64 31.05
C ALA A 254 -35.74 -19.64 30.98
N LEU A 255 -36.16 -20.04 29.78
CA LEU A 255 -37.16 -21.09 29.57
C LEU A 255 -36.65 -22.46 30.06
N HIS A 256 -35.39 -22.81 29.81
CA HIS A 256 -34.80 -24.04 30.35
C HIS A 256 -34.74 -24.05 31.89
N SER A 257 -34.35 -22.94 32.52
CA SER A 257 -34.37 -22.81 33.99
C SER A 257 -35.79 -22.88 34.57
N SER A 258 -36.78 -22.33 33.85
CA SER A 258 -38.20 -22.44 34.20
C SER A 258 -38.72 -23.87 34.08
N ILE A 259 -38.38 -24.57 32.98
CA ILE A 259 -38.70 -26.00 32.80
C ILE A 259 -38.06 -26.83 33.91
N GLN A 260 -36.76 -26.64 34.19
CA GLN A 260 -36.06 -27.36 35.26
C GLN A 260 -36.72 -27.14 36.62
N THR A 261 -37.01 -25.90 37.02
CA THR A 261 -37.67 -25.62 38.32
C THR A 261 -39.09 -26.17 38.38
N THR A 262 -39.88 -26.16 37.29
CA THR A 262 -41.18 -26.85 37.28
C THR A 262 -41.05 -28.38 37.37
N GLN A 263 -39.95 -28.95 36.88
CA GLN A 263 -39.69 -30.39 36.92
C GLN A 263 -39.16 -30.83 38.30
N GLU A 264 -38.37 -30.00 38.97
CA GLU A 264 -37.96 -30.15 40.38
C GLU A 264 -39.18 -30.09 41.31
N LEU A 265 -40.07 -29.10 41.13
CA LEU A 265 -41.36 -29.02 41.85
C LEU A 265 -42.24 -30.26 41.60
N LEU A 266 -42.29 -30.75 40.36
CA LEU A 266 -43.01 -31.98 40.04
C LEU A 266 -42.43 -33.21 40.76
N THR A 267 -41.11 -33.29 40.95
CA THR A 267 -40.50 -34.38 41.72
C THR A 267 -40.76 -34.28 43.22
N GLU A 268 -40.81 -33.08 43.81
CA GLU A 268 -41.18 -32.94 45.23
C GLU A 268 -42.67 -33.25 45.45
N GLU A 269 -43.57 -32.82 44.56
CA GLU A 269 -44.99 -33.22 44.62
C GLU A 269 -45.18 -34.74 44.48
N GLN A 270 -44.39 -35.42 43.63
CA GLN A 270 -44.39 -36.88 43.53
C GLN A 270 -43.87 -37.56 44.81
N HIS A 271 -42.80 -37.02 45.41
CA HIS A 271 -42.26 -37.51 46.68
C HIS A 271 -43.25 -37.31 47.83
N GLN A 272 -43.84 -36.13 47.95
CA GLN A 272 -44.86 -35.79 48.94
C GLN A 272 -46.13 -36.63 48.76
N LYS A 273 -46.56 -36.89 47.51
CA LYS A 273 -47.62 -37.86 47.22
C LYS A 273 -47.24 -39.26 47.73
N GLY A 274 -46.04 -39.75 47.46
CA GLY A 274 -45.58 -41.06 47.95
C GLY A 274 -45.56 -41.16 49.48
N ARG A 275 -45.20 -40.08 50.17
CA ARG A 275 -45.30 -39.98 51.64
C ARG A 275 -46.75 -40.05 52.13
N LEU A 276 -47.68 -39.37 51.46
CA LEU A 276 -49.11 -39.40 51.77
C LEU A 276 -49.73 -40.77 51.48
N GLU A 277 -49.38 -41.44 50.38
CA GLU A 277 -49.81 -42.81 50.06
C GLU A 277 -49.27 -43.83 51.08
N THR A 278 -48.04 -43.64 51.57
CA THR A 278 -47.45 -44.44 52.65
C THR A 278 -48.19 -44.22 53.98
N ALA A 279 -48.48 -42.97 54.34
CA ALA A 279 -49.24 -42.64 55.56
C ALA A 279 -50.68 -43.17 55.51
N ALA A 280 -51.35 -43.07 54.36
CA ALA A 280 -52.68 -43.65 54.15
C ALA A 280 -52.68 -45.19 54.24
N SER A 281 -51.60 -45.83 53.75
CA SER A 281 -51.41 -47.28 53.86
C SER A 281 -51.17 -47.71 55.32
N GLN A 282 -50.39 -46.95 56.09
CA GLN A 282 -50.21 -47.18 57.52
C GLN A 282 -51.54 -47.03 58.28
N LEU A 283 -52.26 -45.92 58.10
CA LEU A 283 -53.56 -45.70 58.74
C LEU A 283 -54.59 -46.79 58.40
N LYS A 284 -54.54 -47.35 57.18
CA LYS A 284 -55.37 -48.50 56.78
C LYS A 284 -54.97 -49.78 57.52
N SER A 285 -53.67 -50.05 57.71
CA SER A 285 -53.18 -51.17 58.52
C SER A 285 -53.57 -51.00 59.99
N ASP A 286 -53.44 -49.79 60.53
CA ASP A 286 -53.81 -49.47 61.92
C ASP A 286 -55.31 -49.68 62.14
N LEU A 287 -56.15 -49.28 61.18
CA LEU A 287 -57.60 -49.50 61.21
C LEU A 287 -57.96 -51.00 61.23
N ILE A 288 -57.35 -51.80 60.34
CA ILE A 288 -57.56 -53.27 60.33
C ILE A 288 -57.13 -53.89 61.66
N SER A 289 -55.99 -53.47 62.23
CA SER A 289 -55.53 -53.97 63.53
C SER A 289 -56.48 -53.62 64.70
N ARG A 290 -57.21 -52.50 64.58
CA ARG A 290 -58.25 -52.09 65.53
C ARG A 290 -59.53 -52.90 65.36
N ASP A 291 -59.96 -53.18 64.14
CA ASP A 291 -61.12 -54.02 63.87
C ASP A 291 -60.88 -55.49 64.32
N ASP A 292 -59.65 -56.00 64.16
CA ASP A 292 -59.20 -57.29 64.73
C ASP A 292 -59.26 -57.29 66.27
N LEU A 293 -58.86 -56.19 66.91
CA LEU A 293 -58.90 -56.05 68.37
C LEU A 293 -60.35 -55.94 68.88
N ILE A 294 -61.21 -55.17 68.20
CA ILE A 294 -62.64 -55.06 68.49
C ILE A 294 -63.30 -56.43 68.35
N SER A 295 -62.97 -57.19 67.30
CA SER A 295 -63.48 -58.55 67.09
C SER A 295 -63.11 -59.51 68.23
N LYS A 296 -61.87 -59.44 68.73
CA LYS A 296 -61.43 -60.21 69.91
C LYS A 296 -62.20 -59.80 71.17
N LEU A 297 -62.32 -58.51 71.44
CA LEU A 297 -63.07 -57.99 72.61
C LEU A 297 -64.56 -58.34 72.57
N VAL A 298 -65.18 -58.42 71.39
CA VAL A 298 -66.58 -58.87 71.21
C VAL A 298 -66.72 -60.36 71.54
N GLU A 299 -65.78 -61.20 71.11
CA GLU A 299 -65.82 -62.63 71.42
C GLU A 299 -65.46 -62.92 72.89
N GLU A 300 -64.53 -62.18 73.49
CA GLU A 300 -64.24 -62.22 74.93
C GLU A 300 -65.48 -61.83 75.76
N LYS A 301 -66.18 -60.74 75.39
CA LYS A 301 -67.44 -60.33 76.02
C LYS A 301 -68.51 -61.43 75.94
N LYS A 302 -68.62 -62.10 74.78
CA LYS A 302 -69.56 -63.21 74.54
C LYS A 302 -69.22 -64.44 75.40
N ASN A 303 -67.94 -64.75 75.56
CA ASN A 303 -67.50 -65.83 76.45
C ASN A 303 -67.69 -65.50 77.95
N MET A 304 -67.50 -64.24 78.36
CA MET A 304 -67.78 -63.79 79.73
C MET A 304 -69.28 -63.79 80.08
N GLN A 305 -70.17 -63.54 79.12
CA GLN A 305 -71.62 -63.68 79.34
C GLN A 305 -71.98 -65.14 79.69
N VAL A 306 -71.45 -66.10 78.92
CA VAL A 306 -71.72 -67.54 79.11
C VAL A 306 -71.15 -68.09 80.43
N SER A 307 -70.09 -67.49 80.99
CA SER A 307 -69.61 -67.85 82.33
C SER A 307 -70.41 -67.16 83.45
N PHE A 308 -70.84 -65.91 83.26
CA PHE A 308 -71.66 -65.16 84.22
C PHE A 308 -73.00 -65.85 84.50
N ASP A 309 -73.74 -66.22 83.44
CA ASP A 309 -75.04 -66.88 83.55
C ASP A 309 -74.95 -68.25 84.26
N LYS A 310 -73.77 -68.89 84.22
CA LYS A 310 -73.50 -70.22 84.80
C LYS A 310 -73.05 -70.20 86.27
N GLU A 311 -72.61 -69.06 86.78
CA GLU A 311 -72.37 -68.86 88.23
C GLU A 311 -73.60 -68.28 88.94
N HIS A 312 -74.51 -67.63 88.20
CA HIS A 312 -75.68 -66.99 88.81
C HIS A 312 -76.66 -67.98 89.46
N GLU A 313 -76.74 -69.24 89.00
CA GLU A 313 -77.49 -70.32 89.66
C GLU A 313 -76.86 -70.77 90.99
N LYS A 314 -75.53 -70.89 91.06
CA LYS A 314 -74.82 -71.36 92.27
C LYS A 314 -74.81 -70.29 93.36
N ASN A 315 -74.75 -69.03 92.95
CA ASN A 315 -74.72 -67.86 93.82
C ASN A 315 -76.09 -67.54 94.47
N ALA A 316 -77.08 -68.44 94.35
CA ALA A 316 -78.32 -68.43 95.14
C ALA A 316 -78.18 -69.17 96.48
N TYR A 317 -77.31 -70.19 96.57
CA TYR A 317 -77.20 -71.06 97.75
C TYR A 317 -76.21 -70.53 98.80
N LEU A 318 -75.09 -69.95 98.36
CA LEU A 318 -74.00 -69.50 99.25
C LEU A 318 -74.20 -68.09 99.85
N LYS A 319 -75.20 -67.33 99.39
CA LYS A 319 -75.49 -65.98 99.91
C LYS A 319 -76.10 -65.94 101.32
N SER A 320 -76.46 -67.08 101.90
CA SER A 320 -77.09 -67.16 103.23
C SER A 320 -76.11 -67.34 104.40
N GLU A 321 -74.81 -67.51 104.15
CA GLU A 321 -73.84 -67.96 105.18
C GLU A 321 -72.54 -67.14 105.23
N ILE A 322 -72.31 -66.24 104.26
CA ILE A 322 -71.03 -65.50 104.09
C ILE A 322 -71.13 -64.01 104.47
N THR A 323 -72.34 -63.47 104.66
CA THR A 323 -72.58 -62.04 104.95
C THR A 323 -71.91 -61.54 106.24
N ASP A 324 -71.76 -62.42 107.24
CA ASP A 324 -71.57 -61.99 108.63
C ASP A 324 -70.09 -61.91 109.06
N LEU A 325 -69.13 -62.30 108.20
CA LEU A 325 -67.71 -62.43 108.59
C LEU A 325 -66.67 -61.82 107.62
N HIS A 326 -67.02 -61.40 106.39
CA HIS A 326 -66.01 -61.02 105.39
C HIS A 326 -65.64 -59.52 105.35
N GLU A 327 -66.51 -58.60 105.81
CA GLU A 327 -66.36 -57.16 105.55
C GLU A 327 -65.15 -56.47 106.22
N ALA A 328 -64.55 -57.12 107.22
CA ALA A 328 -63.47 -56.58 108.04
C ALA A 328 -62.07 -56.77 107.44
N SER A 329 -61.86 -57.76 106.54
CA SER A 329 -60.50 -58.23 106.22
C SER A 329 -59.89 -57.72 104.91
N GLU A 330 -60.68 -57.26 103.93
CA GLU A 330 -60.16 -56.96 102.58
C GLU A 330 -59.51 -55.57 102.47
N LYS A 331 -60.00 -54.60 103.26
CA LYS A 331 -59.64 -53.17 103.15
C LYS A 331 -58.15 -52.90 103.41
N THR A 332 -57.46 -53.76 104.16
CA THR A 332 -56.01 -53.65 104.46
C THR A 332 -55.08 -54.23 103.38
N GLN A 333 -55.55 -55.16 102.54
CA GLN A 333 -54.67 -55.85 101.58
C GLN A 333 -54.62 -55.19 100.19
N ALA A 334 -55.60 -54.38 99.83
CA ALA A 334 -55.64 -53.66 98.55
C ALA A 334 -54.54 -52.58 98.44
N LEU A 335 -54.35 -51.76 99.48
CA LEU A 335 -53.45 -50.60 99.46
C LEU A 335 -51.97 -50.99 99.30
N ASN A 336 -51.54 -52.07 99.96
CA ASN A 336 -50.13 -52.49 99.94
C ASN A 336 -49.68 -52.94 98.53
N ASN A 337 -50.57 -53.60 97.80
CA ASN A 337 -50.35 -54.00 96.40
C ASN A 337 -50.32 -52.81 95.42
N GLN A 338 -50.95 -51.69 95.76
CA GLN A 338 -50.96 -50.48 94.93
C GLN A 338 -49.63 -49.72 95.01
N LEU A 339 -49.03 -49.67 96.22
CA LEU A 339 -47.74 -49.01 96.45
C LEU A 339 -46.59 -49.75 95.73
N ALA A 340 -46.56 -51.09 95.81
CA ALA A 340 -45.53 -51.91 95.16
C ALA A 340 -45.44 -51.65 93.64
N ARG A 341 -46.58 -51.56 92.95
CA ARG A 341 -46.64 -51.27 91.51
C ARG A 341 -46.07 -49.90 91.17
N LYS A 342 -46.39 -48.88 91.97
CA LYS A 342 -45.87 -47.50 91.78
C LYS A 342 -44.35 -47.44 91.92
N CYS A 343 -43.76 -48.19 92.84
CA CYS A 343 -42.31 -48.30 92.97
C CYS A 343 -41.66 -48.98 91.75
N SER A 344 -42.28 -50.04 91.19
CA SER A 344 -41.80 -50.71 89.98
C SER A 344 -41.88 -49.82 88.73
N GLU A 345 -42.99 -49.09 88.54
CA GLU A 345 -43.16 -48.13 87.45
C GLU A 345 -42.08 -47.04 87.48
N LEU A 346 -41.84 -46.42 88.64
CA LEU A 346 -40.81 -45.39 88.81
C LEU A 346 -39.40 -45.92 88.55
N ASN A 347 -39.07 -47.12 89.02
CA ASN A 347 -37.76 -47.71 88.78
C ASN A 347 -37.52 -48.04 87.31
N SER A 348 -38.56 -48.51 86.58
CA SER A 348 -38.49 -48.77 85.14
C SER A 348 -38.30 -47.48 84.33
N MET A 349 -39.00 -46.41 84.67
CA MET A 349 -38.80 -45.10 84.03
C MET A 349 -37.40 -44.54 84.31
N LEU A 350 -36.91 -44.63 85.55
CA LEU A 350 -35.56 -44.19 85.91
C LEU A 350 -34.47 -44.97 85.15
N GLN A 351 -34.65 -46.29 85.01
CA GLN A 351 -33.74 -47.14 84.24
C GLN A 351 -33.76 -46.78 82.74
N THR A 352 -34.93 -46.49 82.18
CA THR A 352 -35.09 -46.04 80.78
C THR A 352 -34.38 -44.71 80.53
N VAL A 353 -34.59 -43.72 81.39
CA VAL A 353 -33.90 -42.41 81.32
C VAL A 353 -32.39 -42.53 81.50
N SER A 354 -31.93 -43.47 82.34
CA SER A 354 -30.49 -43.74 82.53
C SER A 354 -29.84 -44.32 81.26
N VAL A 355 -30.51 -45.25 80.57
CA VAL A 355 -30.04 -45.81 79.29
C VAL A 355 -30.05 -44.74 78.20
N GLU A 356 -31.10 -43.90 78.14
CA GLU A 356 -31.20 -42.84 77.14
C GLU A 356 -30.14 -41.75 77.34
N ASN A 357 -29.85 -41.34 78.58
CA ASN A 357 -28.72 -40.45 78.87
C ASN A 357 -27.38 -41.06 78.45
N ALA A 358 -27.17 -42.36 78.68
CA ALA A 358 -25.95 -43.04 78.22
C ALA A 358 -25.84 -43.07 76.69
N ARG A 359 -26.96 -43.25 75.98
CA ARG A 359 -27.02 -43.16 74.51
C ARG A 359 -26.67 -41.76 74.01
N ILE A 360 -27.32 -40.72 74.56
CA ILE A 360 -27.06 -39.32 74.18
C ILE A 360 -25.60 -38.92 74.41
N ILE A 361 -24.98 -39.38 75.51
CA ILE A 361 -23.55 -39.14 75.78
C ILE A 361 -22.65 -39.83 74.74
N ALA A 362 -22.95 -41.08 74.38
CA ALA A 362 -22.20 -41.82 73.37
C ALA A 362 -22.35 -41.20 71.96
N ASP A 363 -23.57 -40.84 71.57
CA ASP A 363 -23.86 -40.18 70.29
C ASP A 363 -23.17 -38.80 70.20
N HIS A 364 -23.17 -38.02 71.29
CA HIS A 364 -22.45 -36.75 71.35
C HIS A 364 -20.92 -36.93 71.26
N GLN A 365 -20.35 -37.93 71.92
CA GLN A 365 -18.92 -38.26 71.78
C GLN A 365 -18.58 -38.74 70.36
N ALA A 366 -19.47 -39.48 69.69
CA ALA A 366 -19.29 -39.89 68.30
C ALA A 366 -19.31 -38.67 67.34
N MET A 367 -20.27 -37.75 67.52
CA MET A 367 -20.33 -36.50 66.74
C MET A 367 -19.06 -35.66 66.92
N LEU A 368 -18.60 -35.45 68.17
CA LEU A 368 -17.36 -34.71 68.44
C LEU A 368 -16.13 -35.36 67.79
N GLN A 369 -16.04 -36.69 67.72
CA GLN A 369 -14.95 -37.36 67.00
C GLN A 369 -15.02 -37.19 65.48
N VAL A 370 -16.23 -37.09 64.90
CA VAL A 370 -16.41 -36.81 63.47
C VAL A 370 -16.04 -35.35 63.16
N GLU A 371 -16.47 -34.38 63.98
CA GLU A 371 -16.09 -32.98 63.84
C GLU A 371 -14.57 -32.79 63.97
N GLN A 372 -13.92 -33.39 64.97
CA GLN A 372 -12.47 -33.35 65.12
C GLN A 372 -11.73 -33.92 63.91
N LYS A 373 -12.24 -35.01 63.32
CA LYS A 373 -11.68 -35.58 62.08
C LYS A 373 -11.86 -34.65 60.89
N MET A 374 -13.03 -34.05 60.69
CA MET A 374 -13.24 -33.07 59.62
C MET A 374 -12.34 -31.82 59.79
N ILE A 375 -12.19 -31.31 61.01
CA ILE A 375 -11.32 -30.15 61.29
C ILE A 375 -9.85 -30.48 61.00
N THR A 376 -9.37 -31.67 61.41
CA THR A 376 -7.99 -32.09 61.11
C THR A 376 -7.76 -32.35 59.62
N GLN A 377 -8.73 -32.95 58.92
CA GLN A 377 -8.63 -33.20 57.48
C GLN A 377 -8.68 -31.89 56.67
N THR A 378 -9.65 -31.01 56.93
CA THR A 378 -9.74 -29.71 56.23
C THR A 378 -8.53 -28.81 56.48
N PHE A 379 -7.93 -28.87 57.68
CA PHE A 379 -6.65 -28.21 57.94
C PHE A 379 -5.48 -28.83 57.15
N GLN A 380 -5.42 -30.16 57.00
CA GLN A 380 -4.43 -30.82 56.14
C GLN A 380 -4.61 -30.45 54.67
N GLU A 381 -5.84 -30.43 54.16
CA GLU A 381 -6.18 -30.02 52.79
C GLU A 381 -5.81 -28.55 52.54
N GLN A 382 -6.07 -27.66 53.49
CA GLN A 382 -5.65 -26.24 53.41
C GLN A 382 -4.13 -26.08 53.40
N ASN A 383 -3.38 -26.84 54.20
CA ASN A 383 -1.91 -26.80 54.16
C ASN A 383 -1.35 -27.33 52.84
N LEU A 384 -1.90 -28.41 52.29
CA LEU A 384 -1.50 -28.93 50.97
C LEU A 384 -1.79 -27.93 49.83
N LEU A 385 -2.91 -27.19 49.90
CA LEU A 385 -3.22 -26.10 48.98
C LEU A 385 -2.26 -24.92 49.16
N LEU A 386 -1.86 -24.60 50.39
CA LEU A 386 -0.88 -23.55 50.70
C LEU A 386 0.51 -23.90 50.13
N ASP A 387 0.97 -25.14 50.34
CA ASP A 387 2.25 -25.63 49.83
C ASP A 387 2.25 -25.69 48.29
N ALA A 388 1.14 -26.11 47.67
CA ALA A 388 0.98 -26.07 46.22
C ALA A 388 1.01 -24.63 45.67
N ALA A 389 0.38 -23.66 46.36
CA ALA A 389 0.43 -22.25 45.99
C ALA A 389 1.85 -21.67 46.15
N HIS A 390 2.54 -21.97 47.24
CA HIS A 390 3.94 -21.59 47.44
C HIS A 390 4.86 -22.18 46.36
N ALA A 391 4.64 -23.44 45.96
CA ALA A 391 5.39 -24.08 44.87
C ALA A 391 5.12 -23.38 43.52
N SER A 392 3.86 -23.04 43.20
CA SER A 392 3.53 -22.28 41.98
C SER A 392 4.23 -20.93 41.96
N ILE A 393 4.09 -20.14 43.03
CA ILE A 393 4.71 -18.81 43.17
C ILE A 393 6.25 -18.91 43.08
N THR A 394 6.85 -19.95 43.64
CA THR A 394 8.31 -20.18 43.56
C THR A 394 8.75 -20.51 42.13
N ASN A 395 8.02 -21.37 41.42
CA ASN A 395 8.28 -21.72 40.03
C ASN A 395 8.09 -20.51 39.09
N GLU A 396 7.04 -19.73 39.29
CA GLU A 396 6.77 -18.49 38.54
C GLU A 396 7.86 -17.44 38.79
N LEU A 397 8.28 -17.25 40.05
CA LEU A 397 9.39 -16.37 40.41
C LEU A 397 10.71 -16.83 39.76
N GLN A 398 11.00 -18.13 39.75
CA GLN A 398 12.18 -18.68 39.10
C GLN A 398 12.13 -18.50 37.56
N ALA A 399 10.97 -18.71 36.94
CA ALA A 399 10.77 -18.46 35.51
C ALA A 399 11.01 -16.98 35.15
N VAL A 400 10.44 -16.05 35.94
CA VAL A 400 10.66 -14.60 35.78
C VAL A 400 12.14 -14.23 35.98
N GLN A 401 12.85 -14.88 36.92
CA GLN A 401 14.29 -14.69 37.08
C GLN A 401 15.08 -15.19 35.85
N THR A 402 14.71 -16.33 35.25
CA THR A 402 15.36 -16.83 34.03
C THR A 402 15.11 -15.95 32.81
N GLU A 403 13.88 -15.46 32.60
CA GLU A 403 13.62 -14.51 31.50
C GLU A 403 14.29 -13.15 31.76
N LYS A 404 14.36 -12.67 33.01
CA LYS A 404 15.15 -11.49 33.35
C LYS A 404 16.63 -11.66 32.97
N ALA A 405 17.22 -12.83 33.25
CA ALA A 405 18.60 -13.13 32.85
C ALA A 405 18.75 -13.19 31.32
N ARG A 406 17.78 -13.79 30.61
CA ARG A 406 17.77 -13.88 29.14
C ARG A 406 17.64 -12.52 28.46
N LEU A 407 16.76 -11.66 28.97
CA LEU A 407 16.59 -10.27 28.52
C LEU A 407 17.83 -9.41 28.83
N GLN A 408 18.45 -9.58 30.01
CA GLN A 408 19.70 -8.90 30.33
C GLN A 408 20.84 -9.32 29.39
N ALA A 409 20.94 -10.61 29.05
CA ALA A 409 21.91 -11.10 28.07
C ALA A 409 21.67 -10.49 26.67
N HIS A 410 20.42 -10.42 26.22
CA HIS A 410 20.08 -9.81 24.93
C HIS A 410 20.33 -8.30 24.91
N LEU A 411 20.02 -7.57 25.99
CA LEU A 411 20.36 -6.15 26.14
C LEU A 411 21.87 -5.93 26.09
N ASN A 412 22.66 -6.77 26.76
CA ASN A 412 24.12 -6.70 26.72
C ASN A 412 24.67 -6.98 25.30
N GLN A 413 24.05 -7.91 24.56
CA GLN A 413 24.37 -8.15 23.15
C GLN A 413 24.06 -6.94 22.26
N GLN A 414 22.87 -6.34 22.39
CA GLN A 414 22.49 -5.16 21.62
C GLN A 414 23.41 -3.96 21.93
N LEU A 415 23.80 -3.76 23.19
CA LEU A 415 24.78 -2.74 23.58
C LEU A 415 26.17 -3.00 22.95
N LEU A 416 26.60 -4.25 22.89
CA LEU A 416 27.84 -4.64 22.20
C LEU A 416 27.75 -4.36 20.69
N GLU A 417 26.66 -4.76 20.03
CA GLU A 417 26.43 -4.51 18.61
C GLU A 417 26.39 -3.00 18.29
N LEU A 418 25.67 -2.21 19.10
CA LEU A 418 25.66 -0.75 18.98
C LEU A 418 27.07 -0.16 19.14
N SER A 419 27.87 -0.62 20.11
CA SER A 419 29.25 -0.14 20.28
C SER A 419 30.13 -0.46 19.05
N GLN A 420 29.93 -1.61 18.41
CA GLN A 420 30.62 -1.96 17.17
C GLN A 420 30.16 -1.10 15.98
N TRP A 421 28.88 -0.73 15.90
CA TRP A 421 28.38 0.19 14.87
C TRP A 421 28.93 1.60 15.05
N THR A 422 28.99 2.12 16.29
CA THR A 422 29.63 3.41 16.60
C THR A 422 31.12 3.39 16.21
N GLN A 423 31.88 2.36 16.63
CA GLN A 423 33.29 2.22 16.26
C GLN A 423 33.49 2.18 14.74
N LYS A 424 32.66 1.41 14.00
CA LYS A 424 32.70 1.36 12.53
C LYS A 424 32.39 2.72 11.90
N ALA A 425 31.44 3.46 12.45
CA ALA A 425 31.07 4.79 11.97
C ALA A 425 32.21 5.79 12.15
N GLU A 426 32.81 5.86 13.34
CA GLU A 426 34.01 6.67 13.58
C GLU A 426 35.19 6.22 12.70
N ASP A 427 35.38 4.91 12.49
CA ASP A 427 36.43 4.39 11.61
C ASP A 427 36.18 4.80 10.15
N THR A 428 34.93 4.92 9.70
CA THR A 428 34.60 5.50 8.38
C THR A 428 34.78 7.01 8.35
N GLU A 429 34.41 7.73 9.40
CA GLU A 429 34.56 9.18 9.50
C GLU A 429 36.03 9.59 9.50
N ARG A 430 36.86 8.93 10.31
CA ARG A 430 38.32 9.16 10.34
C ARG A 430 38.98 8.87 8.99
N ARG A 431 38.50 7.87 8.23
CA ARG A 431 38.95 7.62 6.84
C ARG A 431 38.46 8.70 5.86
N ALA A 432 37.22 9.14 5.96
CA ALA A 432 36.66 10.20 5.12
C ALA A 432 37.35 11.55 5.38
N ALA A 433 37.67 11.87 6.64
CA ALA A 433 38.43 13.04 7.04
C ALA A 433 39.86 13.03 6.44
N ALA A 434 40.58 11.90 6.55
CA ALA A 434 41.90 11.75 5.95
C ALA A 434 41.85 11.83 4.40
N GLN A 435 40.83 11.27 3.76
CA GLN A 435 40.62 11.43 2.31
C GLN A 435 40.32 12.88 1.92
N LYS A 436 39.53 13.59 2.73
CA LYS A 436 39.24 15.01 2.54
C LYS A 436 40.52 15.85 2.65
N GLU A 437 41.35 15.63 3.66
CA GLU A 437 42.64 16.33 3.85
C GLU A 437 43.60 16.08 2.68
N LEU A 438 43.66 14.84 2.17
CA LEU A 438 44.44 14.50 0.97
C LEU A 438 43.92 15.20 -0.30
N LEU A 439 42.61 15.43 -0.42
CA LEU A 439 42.02 16.19 -1.52
C LEU A 439 42.25 17.70 -1.37
N GLU A 440 42.11 18.26 -0.16
CA GLU A 440 42.35 19.68 0.11
C GLU A 440 43.83 20.06 -0.10
N THR A 441 44.77 19.21 0.33
CA THR A 441 46.21 19.38 0.05
C THR A 441 46.54 19.21 -1.44
N ALA A 442 45.89 18.29 -2.16
CA ALA A 442 46.04 18.16 -3.61
C ALA A 442 45.50 19.38 -4.37
N ILE A 443 44.36 19.93 -3.95
CA ILE A 443 43.77 21.16 -4.52
C ILE A 443 44.69 22.36 -4.28
N ALA A 444 45.18 22.55 -3.04
CA ALA A 444 46.10 23.64 -2.71
C ALA A 444 47.40 23.57 -3.54
N ARG A 445 47.94 22.36 -3.75
CA ARG A 445 49.09 22.15 -4.65
C ARG A 445 48.78 22.53 -6.10
N LEU A 446 47.66 22.03 -6.65
CA LEU A 446 47.25 22.33 -8.03
C LEU A 446 46.95 23.83 -8.24
N GLN A 447 46.44 24.52 -7.22
CA GLN A 447 46.28 25.98 -7.23
C GLN A 447 47.63 26.69 -7.27
N GLY A 448 48.60 26.29 -6.44
CA GLY A 448 49.96 26.83 -6.47
C GLY A 448 50.72 26.57 -7.79
N GLU A 449 50.53 25.39 -8.38
CA GLU A 449 51.06 25.02 -9.71
C GLU A 449 50.42 25.90 -10.83
N LEU A 450 49.10 26.11 -10.78
CA LEU A 450 48.39 26.98 -11.71
C LEU A 450 48.80 28.46 -11.58
N GLU A 451 48.99 28.95 -10.35
CA GLU A 451 49.50 30.30 -10.10
C GLU A 451 50.95 30.48 -10.56
N ALA A 452 51.78 29.44 -10.48
CA ALA A 452 53.14 29.46 -11.02
C ALA A 452 53.11 29.57 -12.55
N ALA A 453 52.36 28.70 -13.23
CA ALA A 453 52.18 28.75 -14.67
C ALA A 453 51.55 30.08 -15.15
N ALA A 454 50.64 30.68 -14.37
CA ALA A 454 50.07 31.99 -14.66
C ALA A 454 51.10 33.14 -14.53
N ARG A 455 51.99 33.08 -13.52
CA ARG A 455 53.10 34.03 -13.36
C ARG A 455 54.14 33.90 -14.47
N GLU A 456 54.51 32.67 -14.84
CA GLU A 456 55.39 32.39 -15.99
C GLU A 456 54.79 32.90 -17.30
N ARG A 457 53.52 32.59 -17.58
CA ARG A 457 52.79 33.11 -18.75
C ARG A 457 52.76 34.63 -18.79
N LYS A 458 52.62 35.31 -17.65
CA LYS A 458 52.69 36.78 -17.59
C LYS A 458 54.10 37.29 -17.95
N SER A 459 55.15 36.69 -17.40
CA SER A 459 56.55 37.02 -17.73
C SER A 459 56.85 36.84 -19.23
N LEU A 460 56.35 35.77 -19.84
CA LEU A 460 56.52 35.48 -21.27
C LEU A 460 55.73 36.46 -22.17
N ILE A 461 54.57 36.95 -21.71
CA ILE A 461 53.81 38.00 -22.40
C ILE A 461 54.57 39.33 -22.38
N GLU A 462 55.09 39.72 -21.21
CA GLU A 462 55.93 40.92 -21.05
C GLU A 462 57.24 40.84 -21.86
N GLU A 463 57.84 39.65 -21.97
CA GLU A 463 59.04 39.43 -22.78
C GLU A 463 58.75 39.49 -24.28
N ARG A 464 57.65 38.88 -24.73
CA ARG A 464 57.15 39.02 -26.11
C ARG A 464 56.85 40.49 -26.45
N GLU A 465 56.28 41.26 -25.52
CA GLU A 465 55.99 42.67 -25.73
C GLU A 465 57.27 43.51 -25.84
N ARG A 466 58.28 43.28 -24.99
CA ARG A 466 59.62 43.87 -25.15
C ARG A 466 60.27 43.51 -26.50
N LEU A 467 60.11 42.26 -26.97
CA LEU A 467 60.62 41.84 -28.28
C LEU A 467 59.87 42.49 -29.45
N GLN A 468 58.57 42.75 -29.31
CA GLN A 468 57.79 43.49 -30.31
C GLN A 468 58.23 44.97 -30.35
N GLU A 469 58.42 45.62 -29.20
CA GLU A 469 58.97 46.99 -29.10
C GLU A 469 60.40 47.11 -29.68
N GLU A 470 61.16 46.01 -29.72
CA GLU A 470 62.46 45.94 -30.39
C GLU A 470 62.29 45.80 -31.92
N VAL A 471 61.41 44.91 -32.37
CA VAL A 471 61.07 44.75 -33.80
C VAL A 471 60.57 46.07 -34.40
N ASP A 472 59.55 46.68 -33.79
CA ASP A 472 58.93 47.94 -34.25
C ASP A 472 59.98 49.07 -34.37
N ARG A 473 60.97 49.09 -33.47
CA ARG A 473 62.08 50.05 -33.50
C ARG A 473 63.02 49.78 -34.66
N THR A 474 63.43 48.54 -34.88
CA THR A 474 64.29 48.18 -36.03
C THR A 474 63.57 48.35 -37.37
N GLU A 475 62.25 48.19 -37.43
CA GLU A 475 61.45 48.51 -38.62
C GLU A 475 61.40 50.02 -38.88
N LYS A 476 61.25 50.84 -37.84
CA LYS A 476 61.32 52.30 -37.95
C LYS A 476 62.71 52.77 -38.40
N GLU A 477 63.78 52.22 -37.83
CA GLU A 477 65.17 52.51 -38.24
C GLU A 477 65.37 52.15 -39.73
N ARG A 478 64.94 50.96 -40.17
CA ARG A 478 64.98 50.54 -41.59
C ARG A 478 64.10 51.41 -42.50
N ALA A 479 63.01 51.98 -42.00
CA ALA A 479 62.18 52.91 -42.77
C ALA A 479 62.86 54.29 -42.91
N GLU A 480 63.57 54.76 -41.88
CA GLU A 480 64.38 55.97 -41.91
C GLU A 480 65.61 55.81 -42.82
N GLU A 481 66.28 54.65 -42.79
CA GLU A 481 67.33 54.27 -43.76
C GLU A 481 66.79 54.27 -45.20
N ARG A 482 65.64 53.63 -45.44
CA ARG A 482 65.01 53.58 -46.78
C ARG A 482 64.67 54.98 -47.30
N CYS A 483 64.10 55.83 -46.46
CA CYS A 483 63.84 57.24 -46.76
C CYS A 483 65.12 58.05 -47.05
N SER A 484 66.26 57.67 -46.45
CA SER A 484 67.58 58.24 -46.77
C SER A 484 68.07 57.79 -48.15
N LEU A 485 67.99 56.49 -48.45
CA LEU A 485 68.37 55.92 -49.74
C LEU A 485 67.50 56.43 -50.89
N GLU A 486 66.20 56.64 -50.67
CA GLU A 486 65.29 57.24 -51.64
C GLU A 486 65.64 58.70 -51.97
N LYS A 487 66.15 59.48 -50.99
CA LYS A 487 66.63 60.86 -51.23
C LYS A 487 67.91 60.87 -52.05
N GLU A 488 68.86 60.00 -51.76
CA GLU A 488 70.08 59.87 -52.58
C GLU A 488 69.76 59.35 -53.99
N LEU A 489 68.80 58.43 -54.15
CA LEU A 489 68.31 58.01 -55.47
C LEU A 489 67.66 59.17 -56.25
N ALA A 490 66.87 60.02 -55.58
CA ALA A 490 66.26 61.20 -56.19
C ALA A 490 67.32 62.25 -56.61
N LYS A 491 68.35 62.45 -55.78
CA LYS A 491 69.50 63.30 -56.08
C LYS A 491 70.30 62.78 -57.27
N CYS A 492 70.61 61.49 -57.35
CA CYS A 492 71.26 60.89 -58.51
C CYS A 492 70.43 61.01 -59.81
N LYS A 493 69.09 61.07 -59.74
CA LYS A 493 68.26 61.43 -60.90
C LYS A 493 68.48 62.88 -61.34
N VAL A 494 68.46 63.84 -60.42
CA VAL A 494 68.72 65.26 -60.73
C VAL A 494 70.13 65.47 -61.29
N ASP A 495 71.13 64.73 -60.80
CA ASP A 495 72.49 64.75 -61.36
C ASP A 495 72.51 64.18 -62.80
N ALA A 496 71.79 63.09 -63.07
CA ALA A 496 71.65 62.50 -64.41
C ALA A 496 70.88 63.42 -65.38
N ASP A 497 69.82 64.09 -64.92
CA ASP A 497 69.10 65.11 -65.69
C ASP A 497 70.00 66.30 -66.01
N THR A 498 70.84 66.72 -65.06
CA THR A 498 71.82 67.80 -65.23
C THR A 498 72.89 67.43 -66.27
N LEU A 499 73.42 66.20 -66.21
CA LEU A 499 74.32 65.67 -67.23
C LEU A 499 73.66 65.60 -68.62
N THR A 500 72.39 65.22 -68.69
CA THR A 500 71.60 65.20 -69.94
C THR A 500 71.42 66.60 -70.54
N HIS A 501 71.19 67.62 -69.71
CA HIS A 501 71.16 69.02 -70.17
C HIS A 501 72.54 69.51 -70.65
N SER A 502 73.62 69.06 -70.02
CA SER A 502 74.98 69.39 -70.48
C SER A 502 75.33 68.76 -71.84
N LEU A 503 74.82 67.55 -72.12
CA LEU A 503 74.95 66.89 -73.42
C LEU A 503 74.29 67.72 -74.54
N GLN A 504 73.05 68.17 -74.34
CA GLN A 504 72.35 69.04 -75.30
C GLN A 504 73.06 70.39 -75.53
N ALA A 505 73.84 70.87 -74.54
CA ALA A 505 74.67 72.06 -74.71
C ALA A 505 75.94 71.81 -75.53
N VAL A 506 76.40 70.56 -75.68
CA VAL A 506 77.48 70.16 -76.60
C VAL A 506 76.93 69.98 -78.01
N GLU A 507 75.78 69.32 -78.18
CA GLU A 507 75.12 69.16 -79.49
C GLU A 507 74.86 70.51 -80.20
N LYS A 508 74.42 71.52 -79.44
CA LYS A 508 74.23 72.89 -79.94
C LYS A 508 75.53 73.58 -80.38
N ARG A 509 76.70 73.16 -79.88
CA ARG A 509 78.01 73.66 -80.33
C ARG A 509 78.47 72.98 -81.62
N ASN A 510 78.21 71.68 -81.80
CA ASN A 510 78.55 71.00 -83.05
C ASN A 510 77.83 71.60 -84.26
N LYS A 511 76.53 71.94 -84.12
CA LYS A 511 75.76 72.64 -85.16
C LYS A 511 76.30 74.05 -85.51
N HIS A 512 77.09 74.67 -84.64
CA HIS A 512 77.75 75.94 -84.93
C HIS A 512 79.02 75.76 -85.79
N LEU A 513 79.72 74.64 -85.63
CA LEU A 513 80.91 74.29 -86.40
C LEU A 513 80.56 73.82 -87.82
N GLU A 514 79.43 73.12 -88.01
CA GLU A 514 78.90 72.77 -89.34
C GLU A 514 78.68 74.02 -90.22
N GLY A 515 78.17 75.11 -89.63
CA GLY A 515 78.01 76.40 -90.32
C GLY A 515 79.33 77.09 -90.70
N GLN A 516 80.43 76.78 -90.01
CA GLN A 516 81.77 77.32 -90.33
C GLN A 516 82.47 76.49 -91.43
N LEU A 517 82.24 75.18 -91.49
CA LEU A 517 82.72 74.32 -92.58
C LEU A 517 82.10 74.70 -93.94
N ALA A 518 80.80 75.02 -93.96
CA ALA A 518 80.10 75.46 -95.17
C ALA A 518 80.56 76.83 -95.75
N SER A 519 81.50 77.51 -95.09
CA SER A 519 81.93 78.88 -95.43
C SER A 519 83.32 78.96 -96.10
N LEU A 520 83.99 77.83 -96.38
CA LEU A 520 85.37 77.82 -96.90
C LEU A 520 85.64 76.89 -98.10
N GLU A 521 84.65 76.15 -98.62
CA GLU A 521 84.82 75.37 -99.87
C GLU A 521 84.60 76.24 -101.13
N LEU A 522 85.74 76.76 -101.56
CA LEU A 522 86.06 77.74 -102.58
C LEU A 522 85.25 77.75 -103.90
N GLN A 523 84.84 78.97 -104.26
CA GLN A 523 84.46 79.44 -105.60
C GLN A 523 85.60 79.31 -106.63
N GLN A 524 85.50 78.44 -107.64
CA GLN A 524 86.13 78.67 -108.95
C GLN A 524 85.51 77.87 -110.12
N ASP A 525 85.76 78.36 -111.34
CA ASP A 525 85.32 77.92 -112.69
C ASP A 525 83.80 78.00 -112.99
N ALA A 526 83.24 79.02 -113.68
CA ALA A 526 83.61 79.83 -114.87
C ALA A 526 83.03 79.34 -116.22
N SER A 527 81.84 79.84 -116.56
CA SER A 527 81.53 80.31 -117.93
C SER A 527 80.32 81.24 -117.95
N ASP A 528 80.42 82.32 -118.71
CA ASP A 528 79.33 83.25 -119.05
C ASP A 528 78.50 82.76 -120.26
N TYR A 529 77.68 83.65 -120.85
CA TYR A 529 76.75 83.45 -121.97
C TYR A 529 75.51 82.60 -121.61
N HIS A 530 74.35 83.17 -121.29
CA HIS A 530 73.82 84.55 -121.43
C HIS A 530 73.62 85.09 -122.86
N GLY A 531 72.37 85.00 -123.34
CA GLY A 531 71.67 86.07 -124.08
C GLY A 531 72.13 86.42 -125.51
N ILE A 532 71.56 87.43 -126.17
CA ILE A 532 70.37 88.26 -125.83
C ILE A 532 69.52 88.50 -127.11
N ALA A 533 68.40 87.79 -127.27
CA ALA A 533 67.32 88.11 -128.22
C ALA A 533 66.10 87.21 -127.96
N ARG A 534 64.83 87.67 -128.02
CA ARG A 534 64.34 89.05 -128.19
C ARG A 534 62.95 89.20 -127.53
N GLN A 535 62.83 90.18 -126.64
CA GLN A 535 61.98 91.35 -126.88
C GLN A 535 60.57 91.09 -127.47
N GLN A 536 59.63 90.66 -126.63
CA GLN A 536 58.23 91.15 -126.54
C GLN A 536 57.38 90.16 -125.71
N VAL A 537 56.60 90.55 -124.70
CA VAL A 537 56.40 91.87 -124.05
C VAL A 537 55.64 91.58 -122.73
N GLU A 538 55.86 92.16 -121.54
CA GLU A 538 56.12 93.54 -121.09
C GLU A 538 55.12 94.62 -121.61
N LYS A 539 53.92 94.18 -122.02
CA LYS A 539 52.83 95.09 -122.44
C LYS A 539 51.42 94.46 -122.40
N ALA A 540 51.22 93.49 -121.51
CA ALA A 540 49.90 92.98 -121.11
C ALA A 540 49.93 92.66 -119.60
N LEU A 541 50.09 93.63 -118.69
CA LEU A 541 49.37 94.89 -118.54
C LEU A 541 47.89 94.67 -118.14
N VAL A 542 47.70 94.41 -116.85
CA VAL A 542 46.57 94.88 -116.01
C VAL A 542 45.17 94.76 -116.63
N GLN A 543 44.54 93.57 -116.48
CA GLN A 543 43.09 93.36 -116.27
C GLN A 543 42.80 91.85 -116.11
N VAL A 544 41.60 91.50 -115.59
CA VAL A 544 40.98 90.15 -115.61
C VAL A 544 41.54 89.04 -114.68
N THR A 545 42.02 89.38 -113.47
CA THR A 545 42.00 88.42 -112.33
C THR A 545 41.35 88.94 -111.05
N GLU A 546 40.69 90.11 -111.09
CA GLU A 546 39.43 90.31 -110.38
C GLU A 546 38.65 91.53 -110.90
N SER A 547 37.39 91.64 -110.44
CA SER A 547 36.42 92.69 -110.75
C SER A 547 35.81 92.72 -112.16
N LYS A 548 34.55 93.19 -112.22
CA LYS A 548 33.72 93.51 -113.40
C LYS A 548 33.36 92.28 -114.26
N ASN A 549 32.08 92.00 -114.54
CA ASN A 549 30.85 92.75 -114.31
C ASN A 549 29.64 91.79 -114.51
N LYS A 550 28.46 91.99 -113.92
CA LYS A 550 28.02 92.83 -112.78
C LYS A 550 26.56 92.50 -112.49
N LEU A 551 26.13 92.53 -111.23
CA LEU A 551 24.71 92.49 -110.81
C LEU A 551 24.02 91.14 -111.19
N ALA A 552 22.85 90.79 -110.66
CA ALA A 552 21.93 91.51 -109.77
C ALA A 552 21.38 90.45 -108.76
N TYR A 553 21.10 90.68 -107.47
CA TYR A 553 20.22 91.67 -106.83
C TYR A 553 18.91 91.83 -107.61
N GLU A 554 17.74 91.50 -107.05
CA GLU A 554 16.50 91.27 -107.82
C GLU A 554 16.56 89.94 -108.62
N ASN A 555 15.53 89.08 -108.72
CA ASN A 555 14.18 89.14 -108.16
C ASN A 555 13.70 87.79 -107.58
N GLY A 556 14.15 87.50 -106.35
CA GLY A 556 13.26 86.88 -105.35
C GLY A 556 12.15 87.85 -104.90
N GLN A 557 12.34 89.15 -105.14
CA GLN A 557 11.26 90.14 -105.23
C GLN A 557 10.37 89.84 -106.45
N LEU A 558 9.42 88.95 -106.22
CA LEU A 558 8.02 89.20 -106.53
C LEU A 558 7.66 89.60 -107.99
N GLN A 559 7.03 88.63 -108.66
CA GLN A 559 5.58 88.70 -108.91
C GLN A 559 5.07 89.53 -110.12
N ILE A 560 4.56 88.78 -111.11
CA ILE A 560 3.36 89.15 -111.90
C ILE A 560 3.43 90.52 -112.62
N GLN A 561 4.41 90.69 -113.53
CA GLN A 561 4.37 91.74 -114.57
C GLN A 561 4.68 91.25 -116.01
N VAL A 562 4.64 89.94 -116.28
CA VAL A 562 4.52 89.41 -117.66
C VAL A 562 3.33 88.44 -117.82
N LYS A 563 2.31 88.55 -116.95
CA LYS A 563 0.95 88.05 -117.28
C LYS A 563 0.22 89.00 -118.24
N GLN A 564 0.96 89.48 -119.24
CA GLN A 564 0.60 90.51 -120.22
C GLN A 564 1.24 90.25 -121.61
N LEU A 565 1.82 89.06 -121.82
CA LEU A 565 2.15 88.54 -123.15
C LEU A 565 1.38 87.24 -123.49
N GLU A 566 0.34 86.90 -122.72
CA GLU A 566 -0.68 85.94 -123.15
C GLU A 566 -1.56 86.50 -124.29
N GLU A 567 -1.65 87.83 -124.44
CA GLU A 567 -2.63 88.51 -125.31
C GLU A 567 -2.04 89.56 -126.28
N GLN A 568 -0.82 89.32 -126.78
CA GLN A 568 -0.41 89.80 -128.12
C GLN A 568 0.06 88.60 -128.95
N LEU A 569 -0.88 87.78 -129.44
CA LEU A 569 -1.74 88.08 -130.60
C LEU A 569 -0.89 88.28 -131.87
N HIS A 570 -0.38 87.20 -132.46
CA HIS A 570 -1.05 86.46 -133.54
C HIS A 570 -1.00 87.17 -134.92
N SER A 571 0.14 87.02 -135.59
CA SER A 571 0.22 86.76 -137.03
C SER A 571 0.60 85.27 -137.18
N PHE A 572 -0.13 84.38 -137.87
CA PHE A 572 -1.03 84.55 -139.03
C PHE A 572 -0.22 85.19 -140.19
N THR A 573 0.32 84.45 -141.15
CA THR A 573 -0.32 83.33 -141.85
C THR A 573 0.73 82.46 -142.55
N GLU A 574 0.52 81.14 -142.61
CA GLU A 574 0.28 80.51 -143.91
C GLU A 574 -0.82 79.46 -143.73
N ILE A 575 -1.91 79.57 -144.51
CA ILE A 575 -3.17 78.87 -144.28
C ILE A 575 -3.68 78.28 -145.60
N SER A 576 -4.25 77.09 -145.48
CA SER A 576 -5.02 76.33 -146.50
C SER A 576 -4.23 75.52 -147.54
N SER A 577 -4.81 74.34 -147.84
CA SER A 577 -4.37 73.30 -148.77
C SER A 577 -3.14 72.50 -148.31
N GLN A 578 -3.10 71.16 -148.38
CA GLN A 578 -4.07 70.17 -148.90
C GLN A 578 -4.33 69.12 -147.78
N ASN A 579 -5.56 68.79 -147.38
CA ASN A 579 -6.69 68.25 -148.16
C ASN A 579 -6.49 66.79 -148.61
N ASP A 580 -6.45 65.89 -147.61
CA ASP A 580 -6.69 64.44 -147.62
C ASP A 580 -5.77 63.44 -148.37
N HIS A 581 -5.67 62.26 -147.74
CA HIS A 581 -5.81 60.92 -148.36
C HIS A 581 -4.62 60.02 -148.78
N LEU A 582 -3.35 60.34 -148.53
CA LEU A 582 -2.22 59.44 -148.88
C LEU A 582 -1.14 59.36 -147.79
N HIS A 583 -0.78 58.23 -147.17
CA HIS A 583 -1.31 56.86 -147.16
C HIS A 583 -1.35 56.08 -148.51
N LYS A 584 -0.27 55.37 -148.90
CA LYS A 584 -0.35 53.99 -149.44
C LYS A 584 0.95 53.24 -149.81
N LEU A 585 2.04 53.90 -150.24
CA LEU A 585 3.11 53.27 -151.03
C LEU A 585 4.50 53.46 -150.37
N ASN A 586 5.07 52.59 -149.53
CA ASN A 586 4.95 51.14 -149.33
C ASN A 586 5.28 50.26 -150.55
N LYS A 587 6.04 49.17 -150.25
CA LYS A 587 6.14 47.89 -150.96
C LYS A 587 7.07 47.78 -152.18
N ALA A 588 7.91 46.73 -152.12
CA ALA A 588 8.69 46.07 -153.18
C ALA A 588 9.73 46.94 -153.93
N LEU A 589 11.05 46.67 -153.87
CA LEU A 589 11.81 45.64 -153.13
C LEU A 589 11.58 44.15 -153.48
N GLU A 590 10.80 43.86 -154.53
CA GLU A 590 10.88 42.61 -155.29
C GLU A 590 11.04 43.04 -156.77
N GLY A 591 12.02 42.58 -157.56
CA GLY A 591 12.99 41.50 -157.36
C GLY A 591 12.85 40.45 -158.46
N ARG A 592 13.92 39.67 -158.74
CA ARG A 592 13.96 38.65 -159.82
C ARG A 592 13.91 39.33 -161.23
N TYR A 593 13.94 38.68 -162.40
CA TYR A 593 13.61 37.29 -162.74
C TYR A 593 14.35 36.72 -163.98
N SER A 594 15.15 37.51 -164.70
CA SER A 594 15.36 37.26 -166.13
C SER A 594 16.54 36.33 -166.52
N GLN A 595 16.17 35.22 -167.17
CA GLN A 595 16.83 34.69 -168.38
C GLN A 595 18.12 33.85 -168.27
N VAL A 596 18.19 32.95 -167.29
CA VAL A 596 18.97 31.68 -167.40
C VAL A 596 18.31 30.66 -168.38
N LYS A 597 17.29 31.08 -169.14
CA LYS A 597 16.23 30.17 -169.63
C LYS A 597 16.56 29.29 -170.85
N TYR A 598 17.34 29.74 -171.82
CA TYR A 598 17.11 29.29 -173.22
C TYR A 598 17.90 28.05 -173.71
N ILE A 599 19.02 27.66 -173.10
CA ILE A 599 19.87 26.57 -173.65
C ILE A 599 19.26 25.15 -173.45
N LEU A 600 18.07 25.05 -172.83
CA LEU A 600 17.43 23.80 -172.40
C LEU A 600 17.00 22.83 -173.51
N GLU A 601 16.60 23.32 -174.68
CA GLU A 601 15.61 22.60 -175.51
C GLU A 601 16.16 21.38 -176.27
N LYS A 602 17.41 21.39 -176.78
CA LYS A 602 17.84 20.33 -177.74
C LYS A 602 18.26 18.99 -177.12
N ASN A 603 18.25 18.85 -175.79
CA ASN A 603 18.54 17.56 -175.13
C ASN A 603 17.37 16.55 -175.20
N GLU A 604 16.21 16.97 -175.72
CA GLU A 604 14.95 16.22 -175.61
C GLU A 604 14.88 14.96 -176.51
N GLU A 605 15.54 14.95 -177.67
CA GLU A 605 15.42 13.87 -178.66
C GLU A 605 16.11 12.56 -178.24
N GLU A 606 17.30 12.62 -177.64
CA GLU A 606 18.03 11.41 -177.18
C GLU A 606 17.36 10.77 -175.96
N LEU A 607 16.80 11.60 -175.09
CA LEU A 607 16.04 11.22 -173.89
C LEU A 607 14.91 10.23 -174.23
N SER A 608 14.22 10.44 -175.35
CA SER A 608 13.06 9.65 -175.79
C SER A 608 13.39 8.18 -176.09
N ARG A 609 14.64 7.85 -176.49
CA ARG A 609 15.08 6.46 -176.69
C ARG A 609 15.43 5.78 -175.36
N LEU A 610 16.13 6.51 -174.48
CA LEU A 610 16.64 6.00 -173.20
C LEU A 610 15.49 5.65 -172.23
N VAL A 611 14.42 6.46 -172.24
CA VAL A 611 13.18 6.24 -171.47
C VAL A 611 12.57 4.85 -171.71
N LYS A 612 12.51 4.37 -172.96
CA LYS A 612 11.82 3.09 -173.27
C LYS A 612 12.49 1.87 -172.65
N CYS A 613 13.81 1.86 -172.52
CA CYS A 613 14.53 0.77 -171.83
C CYS A 613 14.39 0.87 -170.30
N ARG A 614 14.39 2.09 -169.75
CA ARG A 614 14.18 2.34 -168.31
C ARG A 614 12.82 1.82 -167.82
N ASP A 615 11.77 2.07 -168.58
CA ASP A 615 10.39 1.83 -168.15
C ASP A 615 10.03 0.32 -168.07
N ALA A 616 10.79 -0.54 -168.75
CA ALA A 616 10.70 -1.98 -168.59
C ALA A 616 11.25 -2.43 -167.22
N ALA A 617 12.46 -1.99 -166.84
CA ALA A 617 13.10 -2.34 -165.57
C ALA A 617 12.32 -1.81 -164.35
N LEU A 618 11.63 -0.67 -164.50
CA LEU A 618 10.81 -0.08 -163.43
C LEU A 618 9.64 -0.99 -162.99
N LYS A 619 9.03 -1.75 -163.91
CA LYS A 619 7.91 -2.65 -163.59
C LYS A 619 8.36 -3.87 -162.77
N GLU A 620 9.54 -4.42 -163.07
CA GLU A 620 10.15 -5.52 -162.31
C GLU A 620 10.39 -5.09 -160.85
N SER A 621 10.97 -3.90 -160.67
CA SER A 621 11.25 -3.31 -159.35
C SER A 621 9.99 -3.00 -158.53
N GLN A 622 8.89 -2.61 -159.18
CA GLN A 622 7.62 -2.37 -158.50
C GLN A 622 7.00 -3.66 -157.94
N LYS A 623 7.13 -4.80 -158.64
CA LYS A 623 6.59 -6.08 -158.16
C LYS A 623 7.28 -6.57 -156.89
N LEU A 624 8.63 -6.59 -156.90
CA LEU A 624 9.44 -7.03 -155.77
C LEU A 624 9.22 -6.18 -154.50
N ARG A 625 8.74 -4.94 -154.64
CA ARG A 625 8.42 -4.07 -153.51
C ARG A 625 7.18 -4.53 -152.74
N GLY A 626 6.10 -4.91 -153.43
CA GLY A 626 4.86 -5.36 -152.79
C GLY A 626 5.05 -6.66 -151.99
N ASP A 627 5.90 -7.56 -152.47
CA ASP A 627 6.24 -8.81 -151.77
C ASP A 627 7.05 -8.55 -150.48
N MET A 628 7.86 -7.48 -150.44
CA MET A 628 8.60 -7.05 -149.24
C MET A 628 7.68 -6.42 -148.19
N GLU A 629 6.82 -5.49 -148.59
CA GLU A 629 5.90 -4.77 -147.70
C GLU A 629 4.96 -5.75 -146.95
N ALA A 630 4.46 -6.77 -147.64
CA ALA A 630 3.61 -7.82 -147.06
C ALA A 630 4.33 -8.79 -146.09
N MET A 631 5.67 -8.72 -146.01
CA MET A 631 6.53 -9.49 -145.10
C MET A 631 6.81 -8.69 -143.83
N GLU A 632 7.20 -7.42 -143.98
CA GLU A 632 7.44 -6.46 -142.88
C GLU A 632 6.21 -6.32 -141.97
N ASP A 633 5.02 -6.26 -142.57
CA ASP A 633 3.74 -6.12 -141.89
C ASP A 633 3.36 -7.33 -140.99
N ARG A 634 4.04 -8.47 -141.14
CA ARG A 634 3.87 -9.67 -140.30
C ARG A 634 4.80 -9.69 -139.09
N GLU A 635 6.05 -9.30 -139.27
CA GLU A 635 7.00 -9.20 -138.15
C GLU A 635 6.63 -8.06 -137.21
N ASN A 636 6.18 -6.91 -137.73
CA ASN A 636 5.67 -5.80 -136.92
C ASN A 636 4.56 -6.24 -135.94
N LYS A 637 3.65 -7.13 -136.37
CA LYS A 637 2.58 -7.68 -135.53
C LYS A 637 3.09 -8.65 -134.45
N LYS A 638 4.21 -9.36 -134.68
CA LYS A 638 4.86 -10.18 -133.63
C LYS A 638 5.59 -9.30 -132.62
N VAL A 639 6.37 -8.33 -133.09
CA VAL A 639 7.12 -7.37 -132.25
C VAL A 639 6.19 -6.65 -131.28
N GLY A 640 5.04 -6.16 -131.76
CA GLY A 640 4.04 -5.50 -130.90
C GLY A 640 3.42 -6.40 -129.81
N ASN A 641 3.41 -7.72 -129.98
CA ASN A 641 2.96 -8.64 -128.94
C ASN A 641 4.05 -8.93 -127.90
N PHE A 642 5.30 -9.15 -128.33
CA PHE A 642 6.43 -9.30 -127.40
C PHE A 642 6.70 -8.03 -126.59
N GLN A 643 6.52 -6.84 -127.18
CA GLN A 643 6.60 -5.57 -126.47
C GLN A 643 5.56 -5.44 -125.35
N ARG A 644 4.34 -5.97 -125.55
CA ARG A 644 3.28 -5.93 -124.54
C ARG A 644 3.57 -6.86 -123.36
N GLN A 645 3.95 -8.11 -123.64
CA GLN A 645 4.37 -9.07 -122.61
C GLN A 645 5.60 -8.58 -121.82
N LEU A 646 6.53 -7.88 -122.48
CA LEU A 646 7.68 -7.26 -121.82
C LEU A 646 7.30 -6.04 -120.95
N ALA A 647 6.19 -5.36 -121.24
CA ALA A 647 5.66 -4.28 -120.40
C ALA A 647 4.98 -4.85 -119.14
N GLU A 648 4.11 -5.85 -119.33
CA GLU A 648 3.43 -6.59 -118.24
C GLU A 648 4.46 -7.18 -117.26
N ALA A 649 5.48 -7.89 -117.77
CA ALA A 649 6.55 -8.45 -116.96
C ALA A 649 7.42 -7.39 -116.25
N LYS A 650 7.50 -6.15 -116.75
CA LYS A 650 8.19 -5.05 -116.06
C LYS A 650 7.33 -4.48 -114.92
N GLU A 651 6.02 -4.35 -115.12
CA GLU A 651 5.10 -3.89 -114.08
C GLU A 651 5.11 -4.83 -112.87
N ASP A 652 5.10 -6.15 -113.11
CA ASP A 652 5.17 -7.15 -112.04
C ASP A 652 6.54 -7.18 -111.34
N ASN A 653 7.65 -6.94 -112.07
CA ASN A 653 8.95 -6.72 -111.42
C ASN A 653 8.92 -5.48 -110.49
N CYS A 654 8.30 -4.37 -110.89
CA CYS A 654 8.14 -3.20 -110.02
C CYS A 654 7.29 -3.51 -108.78
N LYS A 655 6.22 -4.32 -108.89
CA LYS A 655 5.44 -4.78 -107.74
C LYS A 655 6.31 -5.62 -106.79
N VAL A 656 7.13 -6.53 -107.31
CA VAL A 656 8.08 -7.33 -106.52
C VAL A 656 9.13 -6.44 -105.83
N THR A 657 9.69 -5.44 -106.50
CA THR A 657 10.60 -4.45 -105.88
C THR A 657 9.94 -3.74 -104.70
N VAL A 658 8.73 -3.19 -104.89
CA VAL A 658 7.98 -2.51 -103.82
C VAL A 658 7.63 -3.47 -102.67
N MET A 659 7.32 -4.74 -102.94
CA MET A 659 7.13 -5.74 -101.88
C MET A 659 8.43 -6.02 -101.11
N LEU A 660 9.57 -6.15 -101.79
CA LEU A 660 10.87 -6.35 -101.15
C LEU A 660 11.28 -5.13 -100.30
N GLU A 661 11.09 -3.91 -100.80
CA GLU A 661 11.32 -2.67 -100.04
C GLU A 661 10.45 -2.60 -98.77
N ASN A 662 9.17 -2.97 -98.86
CA ASN A 662 8.28 -3.04 -97.70
C ASN A 662 8.71 -4.12 -96.69
N VAL A 663 9.16 -5.29 -97.15
CA VAL A 663 9.70 -6.36 -96.29
C VAL A 663 10.99 -5.92 -95.60
N LEU A 664 11.92 -5.27 -96.33
CA LEU A 664 13.16 -4.73 -95.77
C LEU A 664 12.90 -3.59 -94.76
N ALA A 665 11.97 -2.69 -95.06
CA ALA A 665 11.54 -1.65 -94.14
C ALA A 665 10.86 -2.24 -92.88
N SER A 666 10.10 -3.33 -93.03
CA SER A 666 9.52 -4.07 -91.91
C SER A 666 10.60 -4.78 -91.07
N HIS A 667 11.59 -5.41 -91.71
CA HIS A 667 12.74 -6.01 -91.01
C HIS A 667 13.56 -4.95 -90.27
N SER A 668 13.83 -3.80 -90.88
CA SER A 668 14.55 -2.69 -90.23
C SER A 668 13.79 -2.16 -89.00
N LYS A 669 12.46 -1.98 -89.10
CA LYS A 669 11.61 -1.61 -87.95
C LYS A 669 11.59 -2.68 -86.86
N MET A 670 11.52 -3.96 -87.24
CA MET A 670 11.53 -5.09 -86.31
C MET A 670 12.89 -5.23 -85.60
N GLN A 671 13.99 -5.05 -86.32
CA GLN A 671 15.33 -5.04 -85.75
C GLN A 671 15.52 -3.86 -84.78
N GLY A 672 15.14 -2.64 -85.17
CA GLY A 672 15.18 -1.48 -84.28
C GLY A 672 14.22 -1.57 -83.07
N ALA A 673 13.22 -2.45 -83.12
CA ALA A 673 12.40 -2.80 -81.96
C ALA A 673 13.09 -3.86 -81.07
N LEU A 674 13.71 -4.88 -81.68
CA LEU A 674 14.49 -5.91 -80.99
C LEU A 674 15.69 -5.31 -80.24
N GLU A 675 16.44 -4.41 -80.88
CA GLU A 675 17.55 -3.67 -80.27
C GLU A 675 17.10 -2.86 -79.06
N LYS A 676 15.93 -2.19 -79.14
CA LYS A 676 15.34 -1.47 -77.99
C LYS A 676 14.94 -2.40 -76.84
N VAL A 677 14.36 -3.56 -77.15
CA VAL A 677 14.04 -4.58 -76.13
C VAL A 677 15.32 -5.12 -75.50
N GLN A 678 16.37 -5.35 -76.28
CA GLN A 678 17.66 -5.84 -75.78
C GLN A 678 18.40 -4.81 -74.92
N ILE A 679 18.32 -3.52 -75.26
CA ILE A 679 18.82 -2.42 -74.43
C ILE A 679 18.04 -2.31 -73.10
N GLU A 680 16.71 -2.37 -73.14
CA GLU A 680 15.89 -2.30 -71.92
C GLU A 680 16.10 -3.54 -71.04
N LEU A 681 16.25 -4.74 -71.62
CA LEU A 681 16.64 -5.95 -70.87
C LEU A 681 18.00 -5.78 -70.19
N GLY A 682 19.04 -5.32 -70.90
CA GLY A 682 20.34 -5.04 -70.30
C GLY A 682 20.28 -3.96 -69.20
N ARG A 683 19.36 -2.99 -69.32
CA ARG A 683 19.08 -2.01 -68.26
C ARG A 683 18.41 -2.65 -67.04
N ARG A 684 17.45 -3.57 -67.24
CA ARG A 684 16.82 -4.33 -66.13
C ARG A 684 17.80 -5.30 -65.47
N ASP A 685 18.66 -5.97 -66.21
CA ASP A 685 19.69 -6.84 -65.63
C ASP A 685 20.69 -6.03 -64.78
N SER A 686 21.04 -4.82 -65.23
CA SER A 686 21.87 -3.87 -64.46
C SER A 686 21.15 -3.39 -63.18
N GLU A 687 19.86 -3.05 -63.27
CA GLU A 687 19.00 -2.69 -62.15
C GLU A 687 18.86 -3.83 -61.14
N ILE A 688 18.61 -5.06 -61.62
CA ILE A 688 18.54 -6.29 -60.81
C ILE A 688 19.89 -6.60 -60.15
N ALA A 689 21.02 -6.37 -60.83
CA ALA A 689 22.35 -6.51 -60.24
C ALA A 689 22.59 -5.46 -59.13
N GLY A 690 22.15 -4.22 -59.34
CA GLY A 690 22.15 -3.16 -58.33
C GLY A 690 21.34 -3.55 -57.09
N LEU A 691 20.08 -3.94 -57.28
CA LEU A 691 19.18 -4.39 -56.21
C LEU A 691 19.69 -5.65 -55.47
N LYS A 692 20.35 -6.58 -56.17
CA LYS A 692 21.02 -7.73 -55.53
C LYS A 692 22.20 -7.29 -54.65
N LYS A 693 23.01 -6.32 -55.11
CA LYS A 693 24.12 -5.74 -54.33
C LYS A 693 23.64 -4.95 -53.11
N GLU A 694 22.59 -4.15 -53.29
CA GLU A 694 21.94 -3.41 -52.20
C GLU A 694 21.32 -4.37 -51.17
N ARG A 695 20.60 -5.41 -51.62
CA ARG A 695 20.08 -6.45 -50.73
C ARG A 695 21.19 -7.14 -49.93
N ALA A 696 22.34 -7.43 -50.53
CA ALA A 696 23.47 -8.02 -49.82
C ALA A 696 24.06 -7.08 -48.74
N LEU A 697 24.20 -5.79 -49.05
CA LEU A 697 24.63 -4.76 -48.09
C LEU A 697 23.63 -4.59 -46.94
N ASN A 698 22.33 -4.58 -47.25
CA ASN A 698 21.27 -4.50 -46.25
C ASN A 698 21.21 -5.78 -45.38
N GLN A 699 21.43 -6.96 -45.96
CA GLN A 699 21.55 -8.22 -45.21
C GLN A 699 22.72 -8.18 -44.23
N GLN A 700 23.89 -7.69 -44.66
CA GLN A 700 25.06 -7.51 -43.80
C GLN A 700 24.83 -6.46 -42.70
N ARG A 701 24.08 -5.40 -43.00
CA ARG A 701 23.69 -4.37 -42.02
C ARG A 701 22.70 -4.91 -40.97
N VAL A 702 21.75 -5.74 -41.38
CA VAL A 702 20.85 -6.47 -40.48
C VAL A 702 21.65 -7.38 -39.56
N GLN A 703 22.57 -8.20 -40.09
CA GLN A 703 23.43 -9.07 -39.27
C GLN A 703 24.28 -8.33 -38.22
N LYS A 704 24.72 -7.09 -38.52
CA LYS A 704 25.39 -6.24 -37.51
C LYS A 704 24.44 -5.77 -36.42
N LEU A 705 23.23 -5.32 -36.80
CA LEU A 705 22.21 -4.88 -35.84
C LEU A 705 21.69 -6.03 -34.98
N GLU A 706 21.58 -7.25 -35.54
CA GLU A 706 21.28 -8.49 -34.80
C GLU A 706 22.37 -8.76 -33.75
N ALA A 707 23.65 -8.77 -34.13
CA ALA A 707 24.76 -8.96 -33.19
C ALA A 707 24.89 -7.83 -32.14
N GLU A 708 24.55 -6.59 -32.48
CA GLU A 708 24.46 -5.48 -31.53
C GLU A 708 23.30 -5.70 -30.54
N VAL A 709 22.13 -6.13 -31.01
CA VAL A 709 20.98 -6.48 -30.15
C VAL A 709 21.31 -7.64 -29.21
N ASP A 710 21.96 -8.70 -29.71
CA ASP A 710 22.42 -9.83 -28.89
C ASP A 710 23.42 -9.35 -27.80
N GLN A 711 24.33 -8.44 -28.16
CA GLN A 711 25.26 -7.84 -27.18
C GLN A 711 24.51 -7.01 -26.12
N TRP A 712 23.48 -6.25 -26.49
CA TRP A 712 22.66 -5.50 -25.54
C TRP A 712 21.79 -6.42 -24.67
N GLN A 713 21.26 -7.52 -25.19
CA GLN A 713 20.54 -8.53 -24.41
C GLN A 713 21.48 -9.22 -23.41
N ALA A 714 22.69 -9.59 -23.82
CA ALA A 714 23.69 -10.16 -22.91
C ALA A 714 24.09 -9.17 -21.79
N ARG A 715 24.25 -7.88 -22.11
CA ARG A 715 24.49 -6.83 -21.10
C ARG A 715 23.29 -6.65 -20.16
N MET A 716 22.07 -6.67 -20.70
CA MET A 716 20.84 -6.56 -19.90
C MET A 716 20.71 -7.73 -18.93
N LEU A 717 20.95 -8.97 -19.36
CA LEU A 717 20.98 -10.15 -18.48
C LEU A 717 22.04 -10.06 -17.37
N VAL A 718 23.20 -9.46 -17.64
CA VAL A 718 24.22 -9.22 -16.60
C VAL A 718 23.77 -8.14 -15.62
N VAL A 719 23.14 -7.06 -16.10
CA VAL A 719 22.58 -6.00 -15.24
C VAL A 719 21.42 -6.53 -14.39
N ASP A 720 20.51 -7.31 -14.97
CA ASP A 720 19.40 -7.96 -14.27
C ASP A 720 19.93 -8.96 -13.22
N ALA A 721 20.97 -9.72 -13.54
CA ALA A 721 21.64 -10.61 -12.59
C ALA A 721 22.26 -9.81 -11.42
N GLN A 722 23.02 -8.74 -11.70
CA GLN A 722 23.57 -7.86 -10.66
C GLN A 722 22.46 -7.25 -9.80
N HIS A 723 21.43 -6.68 -10.43
CA HIS A 723 20.34 -6.04 -9.72
C HIS A 723 19.52 -7.04 -8.89
N SER A 724 19.35 -8.28 -9.36
CA SER A 724 18.76 -9.36 -8.56
C SER A 724 19.63 -9.72 -7.35
N SER A 725 20.96 -9.78 -7.49
CA SER A 725 21.89 -10.06 -6.38
C SER A 725 21.99 -8.91 -5.36
N GLU A 726 21.68 -7.68 -5.76
CA GLU A 726 21.56 -6.52 -4.86
C GLU A 726 20.18 -6.46 -4.18
N MET A 727 19.12 -6.84 -4.91
CA MET A 727 17.73 -6.77 -4.42
C MET A 727 17.32 -7.98 -3.57
N GLU A 728 17.83 -9.18 -3.82
CA GLU A 728 17.52 -10.39 -3.03
C GLU A 728 17.86 -10.26 -1.54
N PRO A 729 19.05 -9.77 -1.11
CA PRO A 729 19.31 -9.55 0.31
C PRO A 729 18.45 -8.42 0.92
N LEU A 730 18.07 -7.40 0.12
CA LEU A 730 17.16 -6.34 0.57
C LEU A 730 15.71 -6.84 0.71
N GLN A 731 15.24 -7.70 -0.19
CA GLN A 731 13.96 -8.39 -0.10
C GLN A 731 13.94 -9.34 1.11
N THR A 732 15.00 -10.13 1.29
CA THR A 732 15.17 -11.03 2.45
C THR A 732 15.14 -10.24 3.77
N ALA A 733 15.89 -9.13 3.86
CA ALA A 733 15.88 -8.27 5.05
C ALA A 733 14.50 -7.62 5.29
N LEU A 734 13.78 -7.22 4.23
CA LEU A 734 12.43 -6.68 4.31
C LEU A 734 11.41 -7.75 4.74
N GLU A 735 11.56 -8.99 4.30
CA GLU A 735 10.72 -10.12 4.71
C GLU A 735 10.98 -10.53 6.16
N VAL A 736 12.23 -10.58 6.61
CA VAL A 736 12.58 -10.77 8.02
C VAL A 736 12.01 -9.63 8.87
N ALA A 737 12.15 -8.37 8.46
CA ALA A 737 11.56 -7.23 9.18
C ALA A 737 10.02 -7.27 9.23
N ARG A 738 9.36 -7.76 8.17
CA ARG A 738 7.89 -8.00 8.14
C ARG A 738 7.48 -9.17 9.03
N GLU A 739 8.29 -10.22 9.09
CA GLU A 739 8.08 -11.38 9.95
C GLU A 739 8.24 -11.00 11.42
N ASP A 740 9.30 -10.28 11.77
CA ASP A 740 9.53 -9.78 13.14
C ASP A 740 8.50 -8.70 13.54
N GLY A 741 8.05 -7.87 12.59
CA GLY A 741 6.90 -6.99 12.78
C GLY A 741 5.60 -7.75 13.09
N ARG A 742 5.35 -8.89 12.42
CA ARG A 742 4.22 -9.77 12.72
C ARG A 742 4.37 -10.49 14.07
N LYS A 743 5.58 -10.96 14.43
CA LYS A 743 5.86 -11.51 15.77
C LYS A 743 5.62 -10.49 16.87
N LEU A 744 6.07 -9.24 16.66
CA LEU A 744 5.86 -8.14 17.61
C LEU A 744 4.37 -7.80 17.73
N ALA A 745 3.62 -7.77 16.63
CA ALA A 745 2.17 -7.56 16.65
C ALA A 745 1.43 -8.68 17.41
N MET A 746 1.75 -9.95 17.15
CA MET A 746 1.17 -11.09 17.87
C MET A 746 1.53 -11.08 19.37
N SER A 747 2.77 -10.70 19.71
CA SER A 747 3.23 -10.56 21.10
C SER A 747 2.51 -9.42 21.82
N LEU A 748 2.33 -8.27 21.15
CA LEU A 748 1.55 -7.15 21.65
C LEU A 748 0.08 -7.54 21.86
N GLU A 749 -0.51 -8.27 20.91
CA GLU A 749 -1.89 -8.75 21.02
C GLU A 749 -2.06 -9.75 22.17
N GLN A 750 -1.13 -10.68 22.36
CA GLN A 750 -1.11 -11.57 23.53
C GLN A 750 -0.94 -10.81 24.84
N ALA A 751 -0.10 -9.76 24.87
CA ALA A 751 0.04 -8.88 26.03
C ALA A 751 -1.25 -8.08 26.32
N LEU A 752 -1.98 -7.63 25.29
CA LEU A 752 -3.26 -6.94 25.44
C LEU A 752 -4.39 -7.90 25.87
N GLN A 753 -4.44 -9.11 25.33
CA GLN A 753 -5.41 -10.15 25.73
C GLN A 753 -5.17 -10.60 27.17
N THR A 754 -3.92 -10.81 27.58
CA THR A 754 -3.58 -11.16 28.98
C THR A 754 -3.85 -10.01 29.94
N ASN A 755 -3.57 -8.75 29.56
CA ASN A 755 -3.93 -7.57 30.34
C ASN A 755 -5.46 -7.44 30.49
N SER A 756 -6.23 -7.59 29.41
CA SER A 756 -7.71 -7.61 29.45
C SER A 756 -8.26 -8.72 30.36
N HIS A 757 -7.64 -9.91 30.34
CA HIS A 757 -7.99 -11.01 31.24
C HIS A 757 -7.63 -10.74 32.71
N LEU A 758 -6.51 -10.05 32.98
CA LEU A 758 -6.12 -9.60 34.31
C LEU A 758 -7.03 -8.48 34.83
N GLN A 759 -7.43 -7.53 33.98
CA GLN A 759 -8.44 -6.52 34.32
C GLN A 759 -9.78 -7.19 34.67
N THR A 760 -10.26 -8.11 33.82
CA THR A 760 -11.50 -8.87 34.10
C THR A 760 -11.41 -9.68 35.41
N LYS A 761 -10.22 -10.14 35.80
CA LYS A 761 -9.98 -10.77 37.11
C LYS A 761 -9.99 -9.76 38.25
N LEU A 762 -9.38 -8.59 38.07
CA LEU A 762 -9.37 -7.49 39.03
C LEU A 762 -10.79 -6.98 39.29
N ASP A 763 -11.57 -6.72 38.24
CA ASP A 763 -12.97 -6.27 38.32
C ASP A 763 -13.82 -7.27 39.13
N ARG A 764 -13.66 -8.58 38.87
CA ARG A 764 -14.33 -9.67 39.61
C ARG A 764 -13.85 -9.84 41.05
N ILE A 765 -12.62 -9.43 41.37
CA ILE A 765 -12.10 -9.43 42.75
C ILE A 765 -12.62 -8.20 43.49
N GLN A 766 -12.71 -7.06 42.82
CA GLN A 766 -13.26 -5.82 43.36
C GLN A 766 -14.77 -5.95 43.62
N GLU A 767 -15.55 -6.47 42.66
CA GLU A 767 -16.97 -6.82 42.85
C GLU A 767 -17.17 -7.76 44.05
N LYS A 768 -16.30 -8.76 44.23
CA LYS A 768 -16.34 -9.66 45.40
C LYS A 768 -15.98 -8.94 46.70
N LEU A 769 -15.05 -7.99 46.68
CA LEU A 769 -14.69 -7.19 47.84
C LEU A 769 -15.84 -6.27 48.24
N GLU A 770 -16.42 -5.53 47.29
CA GLU A 770 -17.57 -4.65 47.49
C GLU A 770 -18.78 -5.42 48.04
N ASN A 771 -19.08 -6.62 47.48
CA ASN A 771 -20.11 -7.51 48.03
C ASN A 771 -19.78 -7.99 49.46
N LYS A 772 -18.52 -8.30 49.79
CA LYS A 772 -18.12 -8.70 51.15
C LYS A 772 -18.10 -7.53 52.14
N GLU A 773 -17.87 -6.31 51.69
CA GLU A 773 -18.04 -5.12 52.52
C GLU A 773 -19.53 -4.82 52.77
N ALA A 774 -20.40 -5.00 51.78
CA ALA A 774 -21.85 -4.90 51.96
C ALA A 774 -22.40 -5.99 52.90
N GLU A 775 -21.94 -7.25 52.78
CA GLU A 775 -22.23 -8.31 53.74
C GLU A 775 -21.78 -7.93 55.16
N ARG A 776 -20.56 -7.38 55.31
CA ARG A 776 -20.04 -6.95 56.62
C ARG A 776 -20.92 -5.85 57.23
N GLN A 777 -21.26 -4.81 56.44
CA GLN A 777 -22.14 -3.72 56.88
C GLN A 777 -23.53 -4.24 57.30
N SER A 778 -24.09 -5.20 56.55
CA SER A 778 -25.37 -5.82 56.88
C SER A 778 -25.32 -6.62 58.20
N LEU A 779 -24.23 -7.37 58.43
CA LEU A 779 -24.00 -8.11 59.68
C LEU A 779 -23.71 -7.18 60.86
N GLU A 780 -23.07 -6.03 60.62
CA GLU A 780 -22.80 -5.00 61.62
C GLU A 780 -24.12 -4.33 62.04
N ALA A 781 -24.94 -3.89 61.10
CA ALA A 781 -26.29 -3.36 61.35
C ALA A 781 -27.29 -4.42 61.87
N LEU A 782 -27.01 -5.72 61.72
CA LEU A 782 -27.74 -6.78 62.42
C LEU A 782 -27.29 -6.89 63.88
N ARG A 783 -25.98 -6.86 64.15
CA ARG A 783 -25.43 -6.90 65.52
C ARG A 783 -25.86 -5.69 66.34
N GLU A 784 -25.89 -4.50 65.77
CA GLU A 784 -26.39 -3.28 66.44
C GLU A 784 -27.86 -3.41 66.83
N ARG A 785 -28.71 -3.93 65.93
CA ARG A 785 -30.12 -4.22 66.25
C ARG A 785 -30.28 -5.28 67.33
N MET A 786 -29.60 -6.41 67.22
CA MET A 786 -29.61 -7.45 68.25
C MET A 786 -29.13 -6.93 69.62
N ALA A 787 -28.13 -6.03 69.63
CA ALA A 787 -27.64 -5.41 70.85
C ALA A 787 -28.68 -4.46 71.47
N GLU A 788 -29.28 -3.58 70.68
CA GLU A 788 -30.31 -2.65 71.15
C GLU A 788 -31.61 -3.37 71.55
N GLU A 789 -32.02 -4.42 70.83
CA GLU A 789 -33.11 -5.32 71.20
C GLU A 789 -32.81 -5.99 72.56
N SER A 790 -31.63 -6.57 72.75
CA SER A 790 -31.24 -7.18 74.04
C SER A 790 -31.16 -6.18 75.20
N LYS A 791 -30.82 -4.91 74.89
CA LYS A 791 -30.82 -3.81 75.86
C LYS A 791 -32.24 -3.40 76.24
N VAL A 792 -33.15 -3.27 75.27
CA VAL A 792 -34.58 -3.01 75.53
C VAL A 792 -35.23 -4.16 76.32
N GLU A 793 -34.90 -5.42 76.01
CA GLU A 793 -35.36 -6.57 76.82
C GLU A 793 -34.80 -6.50 78.26
N ALA A 794 -33.53 -6.15 78.44
CA ALA A 794 -32.91 -5.98 79.76
C ALA A 794 -33.54 -4.80 80.55
N GLU A 795 -33.86 -3.69 79.88
CA GLU A 795 -34.57 -2.54 80.46
C GLU A 795 -35.99 -2.94 80.89
N LEU A 796 -36.78 -3.61 80.02
CA LEU A 796 -38.11 -4.14 80.36
C LEU A 796 -38.08 -5.17 81.50
N HIS A 797 -37.04 -6.00 81.57
CA HIS A 797 -36.83 -6.91 82.70
C HIS A 797 -36.47 -6.17 84.00
N ALA A 798 -35.65 -5.11 83.93
CA ALA A 798 -35.34 -4.26 85.08
C ALA A 798 -36.59 -3.53 85.59
N GLU A 799 -37.40 -2.94 84.70
CA GLU A 799 -38.68 -2.31 85.05
C GLU A 799 -39.64 -3.31 85.73
N ARG A 800 -39.78 -4.52 85.17
CA ARG A 800 -40.63 -5.58 85.75
C ARG A 800 -40.13 -6.01 87.14
N ILE A 801 -38.83 -6.10 87.35
CA ILE A 801 -38.23 -6.38 88.65
C ILE A 801 -38.47 -5.22 89.63
N GLU A 802 -38.38 -3.97 89.19
CA GLU A 802 -38.67 -2.82 90.05
C GLU A 802 -40.17 -2.71 90.40
N ALA A 803 -41.06 -2.99 89.47
CA ALA A 803 -42.50 -3.07 89.70
C ALA A 803 -42.84 -4.15 90.75
N LEU A 804 -42.27 -5.34 90.62
CA LEU A 804 -42.42 -6.42 91.61
C LEU A 804 -41.81 -6.05 92.97
N ARG A 805 -40.65 -5.37 93.01
CA ARG A 805 -40.07 -4.85 94.27
C ARG A 805 -40.99 -3.82 94.94
N LYS A 806 -41.60 -2.92 94.16
CA LYS A 806 -42.59 -1.95 94.66
C LYS A 806 -43.84 -2.66 95.21
N GLN A 807 -44.36 -3.66 94.49
CA GLN A 807 -45.49 -4.48 94.94
C GLN A 807 -45.17 -5.23 96.26
N PHE A 808 -44.09 -6.00 96.31
CA PHE A 808 -43.72 -6.72 97.54
C PHE A 808 -43.48 -5.78 98.72
N GLN A 809 -42.97 -4.56 98.48
CA GLN A 809 -42.79 -3.57 99.54
C GLN A 809 -44.12 -2.97 100.03
N THR A 810 -45.12 -2.75 99.16
CA THR A 810 -46.47 -2.32 99.59
C THR A 810 -47.25 -3.44 100.29
N GLU A 811 -47.17 -4.68 99.80
CA GLU A 811 -47.69 -5.88 100.46
C GLU A 811 -47.06 -6.07 101.85
N ARG A 812 -45.73 -5.98 101.96
CA ARG A 812 -45.02 -6.06 103.24
C ARG A 812 -45.46 -4.99 104.24
N GLU A 813 -45.59 -3.73 103.81
CA GLU A 813 -46.03 -2.65 104.71
C GLU A 813 -47.53 -2.74 105.06
N THR A 814 -48.38 -3.31 104.20
CA THR A 814 -49.78 -3.58 104.54
C THR A 814 -49.94 -4.78 105.48
N ALA A 815 -49.23 -5.88 105.26
CA ALA A 815 -49.18 -7.03 106.16
C ALA A 815 -48.62 -6.67 107.53
N LYS A 816 -47.54 -5.88 107.58
CA LYS A 816 -46.99 -5.29 108.82
C LYS A 816 -48.02 -4.41 109.54
N LYS A 817 -48.80 -3.59 108.82
CA LYS A 817 -49.92 -2.82 109.41
C LYS A 817 -51.08 -3.71 109.88
N ALA A 818 -51.33 -4.85 109.25
CA ALA A 818 -52.32 -5.84 109.71
C ALA A 818 -51.87 -6.51 111.01
N ALA A 819 -50.68 -7.12 111.01
CA ALA A 819 -50.09 -7.75 112.20
C ALA A 819 -49.95 -6.77 113.38
N GLN A 820 -49.64 -5.49 113.12
CA GLN A 820 -49.61 -4.46 114.17
C GLN A 820 -50.98 -4.22 114.83
N ARG A 821 -52.09 -4.34 114.08
CA ARG A 821 -53.46 -4.28 114.62
C ARG A 821 -53.78 -5.54 115.41
N GLU A 822 -53.55 -6.72 114.85
CA GLU A 822 -53.76 -8.02 115.51
C GLU A 822 -53.00 -8.09 116.85
N VAL A 823 -51.73 -7.65 116.88
CA VAL A 823 -50.93 -7.57 118.12
C VAL A 823 -51.51 -6.56 119.12
N SER A 824 -52.15 -5.48 118.67
CA SER A 824 -52.84 -4.53 119.57
C SER A 824 -54.16 -5.10 120.13
N GLU A 825 -54.90 -5.86 119.33
CA GLU A 825 -56.14 -6.53 119.72
C GLU A 825 -55.85 -7.70 120.68
N LEU A 826 -54.83 -8.51 120.39
CA LEU A 826 -54.36 -9.60 121.27
C LEU A 826 -53.82 -9.06 122.60
N LYS A 827 -53.14 -7.90 122.62
CA LYS A 827 -52.75 -7.22 123.86
C LYS A 827 -53.97 -6.81 124.68
N LYS A 828 -54.96 -6.16 124.05
CA LYS A 828 -56.22 -5.80 124.72
C LYS A 828 -56.95 -7.02 125.28
N ALA A 829 -57.02 -8.11 124.51
CA ALA A 829 -57.63 -9.37 124.95
C ALA A 829 -56.85 -10.02 126.12
N LEU A 830 -55.52 -9.93 126.13
CA LEU A 830 -54.67 -10.39 127.23
C LEU A 830 -54.87 -9.54 128.50
N ASP A 831 -54.98 -8.22 128.38
CA ASP A 831 -55.27 -7.31 129.50
C ASP A 831 -56.69 -7.54 130.07
N GLU A 832 -57.68 -7.77 129.21
CA GLU A 832 -59.03 -8.21 129.60
C GLU A 832 -59.03 -9.60 130.27
N ALA A 833 -58.17 -10.53 129.84
CA ALA A 833 -58.01 -11.82 130.50
C ALA A 833 -57.31 -11.69 131.88
N ASN A 834 -56.31 -10.80 131.98
CA ASN A 834 -55.57 -10.54 133.21
C ASN A 834 -56.45 -9.90 134.28
N THR A 835 -57.27 -8.90 133.92
CA THR A 835 -58.25 -8.29 134.85
C THR A 835 -59.26 -9.32 135.37
N ARG A 836 -59.87 -10.13 134.49
CA ARG A 836 -60.75 -11.26 134.88
C ARG A 836 -60.03 -12.27 135.78
N SER A 837 -58.75 -12.58 135.52
CA SER A 837 -57.94 -13.47 136.35
C SER A 837 -57.68 -12.92 137.76
N VAL A 838 -57.44 -11.61 137.88
CA VAL A 838 -57.32 -10.91 139.17
C VAL A 838 -58.65 -10.91 139.93
N GLU A 839 -59.79 -10.72 139.26
CA GLU A 839 -61.11 -10.81 139.86
C GLU A 839 -61.44 -12.22 140.38
N VAL A 840 -61.19 -13.26 139.58
CA VAL A 840 -61.32 -14.67 139.99
C VAL A 840 -60.38 -15.02 141.14
N SER A 841 -59.19 -14.42 141.18
CA SER A 841 -58.25 -14.56 142.29
C SER A 841 -58.75 -13.87 143.57
N ARG A 842 -59.46 -12.73 143.45
CA ARG A 842 -60.08 -12.02 144.56
C ARG A 842 -61.23 -12.84 145.16
N THR A 843 -62.18 -13.30 144.33
CA THR A 843 -63.33 -14.09 144.81
C THR A 843 -62.89 -15.43 145.41
N ASN A 844 -61.83 -16.07 144.91
CA ASN A 844 -61.24 -17.25 145.55
C ASN A 844 -60.69 -16.98 146.96
N ARG A 845 -60.11 -15.81 147.23
CA ARG A 845 -59.69 -15.43 148.60
C ARG A 845 -60.89 -15.23 149.52
N GLU A 846 -61.94 -14.57 149.05
CA GLU A 846 -63.17 -14.34 149.79
C GLU A 846 -63.90 -15.66 150.13
N LEU A 847 -63.94 -16.62 149.20
CA LEU A 847 -64.46 -17.96 149.44
C LEU A 847 -63.62 -18.73 150.47
N ARG A 848 -62.29 -18.71 150.36
CA ARG A 848 -61.39 -19.33 151.35
C ARG A 848 -61.57 -18.73 152.75
N GLN A 849 -61.73 -17.41 152.86
CA GLN A 849 -61.98 -16.75 154.15
C GLN A 849 -63.28 -17.27 154.79
N LYS A 850 -64.40 -17.26 154.06
CA LYS A 850 -65.70 -17.79 154.52
C LYS A 850 -65.61 -19.26 154.95
N LEU A 851 -64.79 -20.06 154.27
CA LEU A 851 -64.56 -21.47 154.64
C LEU A 851 -63.86 -21.58 156.00
N THR A 852 -62.80 -20.80 156.26
CA THR A 852 -62.14 -20.79 157.59
C THR A 852 -63.03 -20.24 158.72
N GLU A 853 -64.01 -19.39 158.41
CA GLU A 853 -65.03 -18.94 159.37
C GLU A 853 -66.00 -20.08 159.72
N GLN A 854 -66.45 -20.86 158.74
CA GLN A 854 -67.27 -22.05 159.00
C GLN A 854 -66.52 -23.10 159.84
N GLU A 855 -65.25 -23.38 159.55
CA GLU A 855 -64.41 -24.31 160.34
C GLU A 855 -64.32 -23.92 161.83
N LYS A 856 -64.23 -22.61 162.13
CA LYS A 856 -64.26 -22.08 163.51
C LYS A 856 -65.60 -22.32 164.20
N THR A 857 -66.73 -22.19 163.48
CA THR A 857 -68.05 -22.52 164.06
C THR A 857 -68.20 -24.03 164.32
N LEU A 858 -67.66 -24.86 163.43
CA LEU A 858 -67.75 -26.32 163.49
C LEU A 858 -66.92 -26.88 164.68
N SER A 859 -65.71 -26.36 164.88
CA SER A 859 -64.88 -26.69 166.05
C SER A 859 -65.52 -26.25 167.38
N SER A 860 -66.11 -25.05 167.45
CA SER A 860 -66.88 -24.59 168.63
C SER A 860 -68.02 -25.56 168.97
N ASN A 861 -68.74 -26.07 167.97
CA ASN A 861 -69.85 -27.00 168.17
C ASN A 861 -69.36 -28.42 168.57
N LYS A 862 -68.21 -28.86 168.05
CA LYS A 862 -67.56 -30.13 168.43
C LYS A 862 -67.22 -30.17 169.92
N GLU A 863 -66.75 -29.06 170.49
CA GLU A 863 -66.40 -28.98 171.91
C GLU A 863 -67.65 -28.94 172.83
N LYS A 864 -68.76 -28.33 172.38
CA LYS A 864 -70.06 -28.39 173.10
C LYS A 864 -70.58 -29.82 173.23
N ILE A 865 -70.53 -30.60 172.14
CA ILE A 865 -70.95 -32.01 172.11
C ILE A 865 -70.11 -32.86 173.06
N LYS A 866 -68.80 -32.58 173.14
CA LYS A 866 -67.85 -33.25 174.04
C LYS A 866 -68.22 -33.08 175.52
N ASN A 867 -68.65 -31.87 175.91
CA ASN A 867 -69.12 -31.58 177.27
C ASN A 867 -70.48 -32.26 177.59
N GLN A 868 -71.43 -32.25 176.66
CA GLN A 868 -72.70 -32.99 176.82
C GLN A 868 -72.47 -34.50 176.99
N LYS A 869 -71.53 -35.08 176.22
CA LYS A 869 -71.15 -36.50 176.33
C LYS A 869 -70.55 -36.86 177.70
N ALA A 870 -69.89 -35.92 178.38
CA ALA A 870 -69.38 -36.13 179.73
C ALA A 870 -70.50 -36.22 180.78
N GLN A 871 -71.51 -35.34 180.71
CA GLN A 871 -72.64 -35.33 181.65
C GLN A 871 -73.46 -36.63 181.60
N ILE A 872 -73.72 -37.16 180.41
CA ILE A 872 -74.46 -38.43 180.22
C ILE A 872 -73.72 -39.61 180.89
N LYS A 873 -72.38 -39.61 180.85
CA LYS A 873 -71.56 -40.70 181.42
C LYS A 873 -71.69 -40.79 182.95
N LEU A 874 -71.94 -39.67 183.63
CA LEU A 874 -72.15 -39.64 185.09
C LEU A 874 -73.51 -40.28 185.48
N HIS A 875 -74.57 -39.96 184.74
CA HIS A 875 -75.94 -40.45 185.00
C HIS A 875 -76.11 -41.97 184.81
N LEU A 876 -75.28 -42.61 183.99
CA LEU A 876 -75.33 -44.06 183.79
C LEU A 876 -74.70 -44.83 184.96
N SER A 877 -73.70 -44.26 185.63
CA SER A 877 -73.00 -44.89 186.75
C SER A 877 -73.92 -45.10 187.96
N THR A 878 -74.64 -44.06 188.36
CA THR A 878 -75.55 -44.11 189.53
C THR A 878 -76.71 -45.10 189.36
N LYS A 879 -77.15 -45.34 188.11
CA LYS A 879 -78.22 -46.31 187.82
C LYS A 879 -77.77 -47.77 188.03
N SER A 880 -76.50 -48.08 187.82
CA SER A 880 -75.97 -49.45 187.95
C SER A 880 -76.06 -50.00 189.39
N ASN A 881 -75.76 -49.15 190.38
CA ASN A 881 -75.69 -49.57 191.79
C ASN A 881 -77.06 -49.94 192.38
N SER A 882 -78.17 -49.45 191.80
CA SER A 882 -79.52 -49.80 192.25
C SER A 882 -79.93 -51.24 191.90
N VAL A 883 -79.39 -51.80 190.81
CA VAL A 883 -79.79 -53.11 190.29
C VAL A 883 -79.21 -54.26 191.12
N GLN A 884 -77.95 -54.16 191.57
CA GLN A 884 -77.28 -55.20 192.36
C GLN A 884 -77.91 -55.46 193.74
N ASN A 885 -78.71 -54.52 194.27
CA ASN A 885 -79.43 -54.74 195.53
C ASN A 885 -80.71 -55.56 195.36
N ILE A 886 -81.34 -55.55 194.17
CA ILE A 886 -82.58 -56.29 193.91
C ILE A 886 -82.29 -57.78 193.75
N GLU A 887 -81.22 -58.15 193.03
CA GLU A 887 -80.91 -59.55 192.71
C GLU A 887 -80.55 -60.38 193.96
N ARG A 888 -79.96 -59.77 195.00
CA ARG A 888 -79.68 -60.47 196.28
C ARG A 888 -80.95 -60.96 196.97
N MET A 889 -81.99 -60.12 197.00
CA MET A 889 -83.23 -60.37 197.75
C MET A 889 -84.12 -61.47 197.12
N LYS A 890 -83.81 -61.87 195.88
CA LYS A 890 -84.50 -62.92 195.13
C LYS A 890 -84.02 -64.32 195.52
N VAL A 891 -82.72 -64.50 195.78
CA VAL A 891 -82.12 -65.83 196.05
C VAL A 891 -82.66 -66.46 197.34
N GLU A 892 -82.85 -65.65 198.39
CA GLU A 892 -83.34 -66.11 199.70
C GLU A 892 -84.80 -66.63 199.63
N LEU A 893 -85.61 -66.12 198.69
CA LEU A 893 -86.99 -66.59 198.46
C LEU A 893 -87.04 -67.93 197.71
N GLU A 894 -86.06 -68.25 196.86
CA GLU A 894 -86.04 -69.49 196.07
C GLU A 894 -85.64 -70.74 196.88
N GLU A 895 -85.13 -70.57 198.10
CA GLU A 895 -84.70 -71.65 199.00
C GLU A 895 -85.87 -72.21 199.83
N THR A 896 -86.71 -71.33 200.39
CA THR A 896 -87.83 -71.70 201.27
C THR A 896 -88.89 -72.55 200.55
N VAL A 897 -89.22 -72.19 199.30
CA VAL A 897 -90.13 -72.94 198.42
C VAL A 897 -89.64 -74.37 198.16
N ARG A 898 -88.32 -74.59 198.18
CA ARG A 898 -87.68 -75.89 197.90
C ARG A 898 -87.84 -76.89 199.05
N HIS A 899 -88.02 -76.41 200.28
CA HIS A 899 -88.22 -77.25 201.46
C HIS A 899 -89.65 -77.83 201.52
N LEU A 900 -90.67 -77.00 201.24
CA LEU A 900 -92.08 -77.39 201.37
C LEU A 900 -92.50 -78.51 200.41
N ARG A 901 -91.89 -78.58 199.21
CA ARG A 901 -92.24 -79.58 198.18
C ARG A 901 -91.99 -81.02 198.63
N ARG A 902 -90.87 -81.27 199.33
CA ARG A 902 -90.45 -82.62 199.76
C ARG A 902 -91.39 -83.27 200.77
N CYS A 903 -92.10 -82.46 201.56
CA CYS A 903 -93.05 -82.98 202.56
C CYS A 903 -94.36 -83.50 201.94
N LYS A 904 -94.72 -83.08 200.72
CA LYS A 904 -95.94 -83.54 200.02
C LYS A 904 -95.80 -84.94 199.44
N GLU A 905 -94.65 -85.25 198.85
CA GLU A 905 -94.41 -86.51 198.12
C GLU A 905 -94.43 -87.74 199.05
N ALA A 906 -94.17 -87.54 200.35
CA ALA A 906 -94.13 -88.62 201.35
C ALA A 906 -95.51 -89.18 201.76
N THR A 907 -96.61 -88.44 201.57
CA THR A 907 -97.96 -88.89 201.95
C THR A 907 -98.72 -89.52 200.79
N GLU A 908 -98.43 -89.10 199.55
CA GLU A 908 -99.19 -89.42 198.34
C GLU A 908 -98.98 -90.88 197.85
N ASN A 909 -97.89 -91.54 198.26
CA ASN A 909 -97.59 -92.93 197.89
C ASN A 909 -98.35 -93.98 198.72
N LYS A 910 -98.62 -93.71 200.00
CA LYS A 910 -99.30 -94.68 200.90
C LYS A 910 -100.77 -94.93 200.56
N LEU A 911 -101.38 -94.07 199.74
CA LEU A 911 -102.80 -94.16 199.39
C LEU A 911 -103.09 -95.10 198.19
N LYS A 912 -102.06 -95.47 197.41
CA LYS A 912 -102.25 -96.16 196.13
C LYS A 912 -102.27 -97.69 196.23
N GLU A 913 -101.49 -98.26 197.15
CA GLU A 913 -101.38 -99.73 197.29
C GLU A 913 -102.67 -100.35 197.83
N ALA A 914 -103.36 -99.68 198.77
CA ALA A 914 -104.65 -100.10 199.32
C ALA A 914 -105.80 -100.15 198.29
N SER A 915 -105.62 -99.57 197.09
CA SER A 915 -106.65 -99.58 196.04
C SER A 915 -106.68 -100.87 195.24
N VAL A 916 -105.62 -101.69 195.27
CA VAL A 916 -105.45 -102.85 194.37
C VAL A 916 -106.10 -104.12 194.90
N GLU A 917 -106.17 -104.30 196.23
CA GLU A 917 -106.80 -105.48 196.85
C GLU A 917 -108.33 -105.54 196.64
N SER A 918 -108.96 -104.40 196.35
CA SER A 918 -110.42 -104.29 196.20
C SER A 918 -110.96 -104.89 194.89
N GLU A 919 -110.27 -104.66 193.77
CA GLU A 919 -110.80 -105.01 192.43
C GLU A 919 -110.83 -106.54 192.17
N GLN A 920 -109.95 -107.29 192.82
CA GLN A 920 -109.82 -108.74 192.62
C GLN A 920 -111.02 -109.54 193.17
N ILE A 921 -111.77 -109.00 194.14
CA ILE A 921 -112.95 -109.66 194.72
C ILE A 921 -114.13 -109.67 193.72
N THR A 922 -114.28 -108.60 192.93
CA THR A 922 -115.40 -108.41 192.00
C THR A 922 -115.45 -109.50 190.92
N ALA A 923 -114.30 -109.92 190.40
CA ALA A 923 -114.19 -110.93 189.34
C ALA A 923 -114.81 -112.29 189.72
N ASN A 924 -114.69 -112.70 190.99
CA ASN A 924 -115.16 -114.00 191.48
C ASN A 924 -116.70 -114.11 191.54
N LEU A 925 -117.43 -113.00 191.55
CA LEU A 925 -118.90 -112.99 191.61
C LEU A 925 -119.55 -113.08 190.22
N GLU A 926 -118.89 -112.60 189.17
CA GLU A 926 -119.43 -112.67 187.81
C GLU A 926 -119.54 -114.10 187.27
N GLU A 927 -118.61 -114.99 187.65
CA GLU A 927 -118.58 -116.36 187.15
C GLU A 927 -119.73 -117.21 187.70
N ALA A 928 -120.10 -117.00 188.98
CA ALA A 928 -121.28 -117.62 189.60
C ALA A 928 -122.59 -117.23 188.88
N HIS A 929 -122.69 -116.01 188.36
CA HIS A 929 -123.86 -115.57 187.58
C HIS A 929 -123.95 -116.19 186.18
N ARG A 930 -122.82 -116.60 185.57
CA ARG A 930 -122.83 -117.30 184.27
C ARG A 930 -123.50 -118.68 184.39
N TRP A 931 -123.25 -119.40 185.49
CA TRP A 931 -123.88 -120.68 185.81
C TRP A 931 -125.41 -120.59 185.89
N PHE A 932 -125.94 -119.58 186.60
CA PHE A 932 -127.37 -119.45 186.86
C PHE A 932 -128.21 -119.02 185.65
N LYS A 933 -127.60 -118.45 184.60
CA LYS A 933 -128.31 -118.00 183.40
C LYS A 933 -128.52 -119.14 182.38
N CYS A 934 -127.53 -120.03 182.25
CA CYS A 934 -127.54 -121.09 181.22
C CYS A 934 -128.64 -122.16 181.40
N ARG A 935 -129.10 -122.43 182.63
CA ARG A 935 -130.08 -123.51 182.91
C ARG A 935 -131.55 -123.08 182.94
N PHE A 936 -131.86 -121.79 182.83
CA PHE A 936 -133.26 -121.35 182.87
C PHE A 936 -133.86 -121.30 181.46
N ASP A 937 -133.13 -120.73 180.50
CA ASP A 937 -133.59 -120.28 179.17
C ASP A 937 -133.82 -121.43 178.15
N GLY A 938 -134.50 -122.53 178.55
CA GLY A 938 -134.60 -123.74 177.72
C GLY A 938 -135.63 -124.87 177.98
N LEU A 939 -136.82 -124.72 178.64
CA LEU A 939 -137.85 -125.81 178.71
C LEU A 939 -139.36 -125.42 178.91
N GLN A 940 -140.04 -124.70 177.98
CA GLN A 940 -141.48 -124.23 177.92
C GLN A 940 -141.67 -123.00 176.97
N LEU A 941 -141.17 -123.06 175.74
CA LEU A 941 -141.63 -122.24 174.61
C LEU A 941 -141.23 -122.99 173.32
N GLU A 942 -141.78 -124.19 173.23
CA GLU A 942 -141.97 -125.00 172.03
C GLU A 942 -140.78 -125.90 171.64
N LEU A 943 -140.05 -126.57 172.53
CA LEU A 943 -140.27 -126.77 173.96
C LEU A 943 -139.34 -125.93 174.86
N SER A 944 -138.76 -124.80 174.42
CA SER A 944 -137.66 -124.10 175.14
C SER A 944 -137.98 -122.68 175.68
N LYS A 945 -138.08 -122.54 177.02
CA LYS A 945 -138.21 -121.29 177.85
C LYS A 945 -137.14 -120.18 177.53
N ASN A 946 -136.96 -119.01 178.20
CA ASN A 946 -137.44 -118.47 179.50
C ASN A 946 -137.24 -116.95 179.72
N ARG A 947 -137.50 -116.58 180.98
CA ARG A 947 -136.98 -115.48 181.80
C ARG A 947 -137.35 -114.08 181.34
N LEU A 948 -138.41 -113.60 181.95
CA LEU A 948 -138.61 -112.18 182.23
C LEU A 948 -137.55 -111.68 183.25
N GLN A 949 -137.36 -110.39 183.56
CA GLN A 949 -137.54 -109.04 182.96
C GLN A 949 -137.55 -108.03 184.16
N ARG A 950 -137.42 -106.70 183.92
CA ARG A 950 -137.73 -105.56 184.85
C ARG A 950 -136.70 -105.28 185.98
N LEU A 951 -136.59 -104.08 186.60
CA LEU A 951 -136.97 -102.65 186.36
C LEU A 951 -136.05 -101.73 187.27
N PRO A 952 -136.17 -100.37 187.33
CA PRO A 952 -135.08 -99.44 187.78
C PRO A 952 -135.43 -98.43 188.91
N ARG A 953 -134.49 -97.48 189.16
CA ARG A 953 -134.64 -96.06 189.66
C ARG A 953 -134.30 -95.74 191.15
N GLU A 954 -133.99 -94.45 191.38
CA GLU A 954 -134.00 -93.64 192.63
C GLU A 954 -132.77 -93.58 193.59
N ASP A 955 -132.53 -92.38 194.17
CA ASP A 955 -132.03 -92.03 195.54
C ASP A 955 -130.60 -92.38 196.07
N ARG A 956 -130.01 -91.73 197.11
CA ARG A 956 -129.99 -90.32 197.63
C ARG A 956 -128.94 -90.15 198.79
N TRP A 957 -128.24 -89.00 198.88
CA TRP A 957 -127.42 -88.48 200.04
C TRP A 957 -126.25 -89.39 200.60
N GLN A 958 -125.43 -89.09 201.65
CA GLN A 958 -125.18 -87.93 202.57
C GLN A 958 -123.76 -87.98 203.21
N GLU A 959 -123.31 -86.88 203.86
CA GLU A 959 -122.46 -86.80 205.10
C GLU A 959 -120.95 -87.23 205.12
N GLU A 960 -120.04 -86.65 205.96
CA GLU A 960 -120.02 -85.37 206.73
C GLU A 960 -118.57 -84.93 207.14
N ASP A 961 -118.48 -83.83 207.90
CA ASP A 961 -117.40 -83.38 208.82
C ASP A 961 -116.05 -82.85 208.28
N GLN A 962 -115.67 -81.58 208.48
CA GLN A 962 -115.37 -80.76 209.69
C GLN A 962 -113.82 -80.68 209.93
N ASP A 963 -113.18 -79.62 210.47
CA ASP A 963 -113.63 -78.53 211.34
C ASP A 963 -112.62 -77.34 211.38
N LYS A 964 -113.05 -76.10 211.74
CA LYS A 964 -112.27 -74.92 212.29
C LYS A 964 -110.98 -74.44 211.54
N ASN A 965 -110.47 -73.20 211.58
CA ASN A 965 -110.84 -71.85 212.11
C ASN A 965 -109.94 -70.81 211.36
N HIS A 966 -109.98 -69.46 211.47
CA HIS A 966 -110.76 -68.46 212.23
C HIS A 966 -110.75 -67.11 211.44
N ASP A 967 -111.11 -65.97 212.05
CA ASP A 967 -111.12 -64.62 211.44
C ASP A 967 -110.81 -63.50 212.50
N VAL A 968 -110.73 -62.23 212.06
CA VAL A 968 -110.82 -60.94 212.82
C VAL A 968 -109.54 -60.38 213.52
N VAL A 969 -109.38 -59.04 213.45
CA VAL A 969 -108.87 -58.05 214.46
C VAL A 969 -107.90 -56.97 213.89
N THR A 970 -108.47 -55.79 213.57
CA THR A 970 -108.13 -54.38 214.01
C THR A 970 -106.64 -53.87 214.01
N THR A 971 -106.25 -52.59 213.82
CA THR A 971 -106.89 -51.26 214.03
C THR A 971 -106.15 -50.07 213.37
N GLN A 972 -106.88 -49.04 212.85
CA GLN A 972 -106.55 -47.58 212.79
C GLN A 972 -105.24 -47.08 212.08
N SER A 973 -105.08 -45.81 211.67
CA SER A 973 -105.92 -44.58 211.69
C SER A 973 -105.80 -43.77 210.36
N ALA A 974 -106.43 -42.59 210.23
CA ALA A 974 -106.52 -41.82 208.98
C ALA A 974 -106.36 -40.28 209.13
N LEU A 975 -105.95 -39.60 208.05
CA LEU A 975 -105.96 -38.13 207.83
C LEU A 975 -105.95 -37.88 206.30
N GLN A 976 -107.11 -37.71 205.64
CA GLN A 976 -107.79 -36.43 205.30
C GLN A 976 -107.02 -35.53 204.30
N ARG A 977 -107.51 -35.35 203.04
CA ARG A 977 -108.47 -34.34 202.51
C ARG A 977 -107.82 -32.98 202.16
N TRP A 978 -108.21 -32.24 201.11
CA TRP A 978 -108.82 -32.51 199.79
C TRP A 978 -108.60 -31.26 198.89
N GLU A 979 -109.31 -31.11 197.76
CA GLU A 979 -109.33 -29.96 196.81
C GLU A 979 -108.13 -29.82 195.84
N SER A 980 -108.26 -29.23 194.64
CA SER A 980 -109.45 -28.97 193.76
C SER A 980 -108.99 -28.77 192.28
N LYS A 981 -109.94 -28.57 191.35
CA LYS A 981 -109.73 -28.56 189.88
C LYS A 981 -109.23 -27.23 189.26
N GLN A 982 -108.58 -27.37 188.09
CA GLN A 982 -108.56 -26.47 186.90
C GLN A 982 -107.64 -25.21 186.83
N ASN A 983 -107.34 -24.84 185.57
CA ASN A 983 -106.85 -23.56 185.02
C ASN A 983 -105.34 -23.12 185.01
N LEU A 984 -104.84 -22.97 183.77
CA LEU A 984 -104.11 -21.80 183.20
C LEU A 984 -102.68 -21.33 183.64
N ARG A 985 -101.73 -21.57 182.71
CA ARG A 985 -100.81 -20.56 182.08
C ARG A 985 -99.56 -20.06 182.84
N LEU A 986 -98.65 -19.39 182.09
CA LEU A 986 -97.42 -18.64 182.49
C LEU A 986 -96.21 -19.55 182.89
N TYR A 987 -94.95 -19.34 182.49
CA TYR A 987 -94.17 -18.27 181.79
C TYR A 987 -93.74 -17.03 182.61
N PRO A 988 -92.42 -16.89 182.85
CA PRO A 988 -91.65 -15.63 182.94
C PRO A 988 -90.37 -15.67 182.04
N LYS A 989 -89.45 -14.71 181.89
CA LYS A 989 -89.30 -13.21 181.88
C LYS A 989 -87.83 -13.00 181.37
N LYS A 990 -87.39 -12.03 180.55
CA LYS A 990 -87.92 -10.74 180.04
C LYS A 990 -87.58 -10.57 178.52
N CYS A 991 -87.99 -9.44 177.95
CA CYS A 991 -87.45 -8.78 176.73
C CYS A 991 -86.28 -7.80 177.13
N PRO A 992 -85.65 -6.93 176.29
CA PRO A 992 -86.16 -6.38 175.01
C PRO A 992 -85.20 -5.92 173.86
N SER A 993 -85.84 -5.60 172.73
CA SER A 993 -85.66 -4.43 171.83
C SER A 993 -84.43 -4.18 170.91
N ASN A 994 -84.79 -3.81 169.66
CA ASN A 994 -84.34 -2.65 168.87
C ASN A 994 -83.17 -2.71 167.84
N LEU A 995 -83.56 -2.39 166.59
CA LEU A 995 -83.06 -1.35 165.67
C LEU A 995 -81.68 -1.43 164.98
N ASP A 996 -81.78 -1.16 163.66
CA ASP A 996 -80.94 -0.30 162.80
C ASP A 996 -79.54 -0.68 162.28
N ARG A 997 -79.43 -0.41 160.96
CA ARG A 997 -78.31 0.23 160.21
C ARG A 997 -77.14 -0.57 159.62
N LYS A 998 -77.01 -0.31 158.30
CA LYS A 998 -75.86 -0.47 157.38
C LYS A 998 -75.55 -1.89 156.91
#